data_AF-A0A485LQY2-F1
#
_entry.id   AF-A0A485LQY2-F1
#
_cell.length_a   1.000
_cell.length_b   1.000
_cell.length_c   1.000
_cell.angle_alpha   90.00
_cell.angle_beta   90.00
_cell.angle_gamma   90.00
#
_symmetry.space_group_name_H-M   'P 1'
#
loop_
_entity.id
_entity.type
_entity.pdbx_description
1 polymer ?
#
loop_
_entity_poly.entity_id
_entity_poly.type
_entity_poly.pdbx_seq_one_letter_code
_entity_poly.pdbx_strand_id
1 'polypeptide(L)'
;MGFLPSWKSFRYTITGNSSNNRTSANTTHENAAAQTEKTASYVALGRVFSNVVAAMILFLPMVTLIVLISQGMFDRLIISVNTQTAVLYWHDLAKSCVLTSSGWVANSYVPVIVQTNERLNERTLIRCDAATLAVMPLPAFMAIGTAMAQQLASEMHEAGGTLKITTCTIGGTSDVGWANLQFIAGYDYFPDCLPTAPQDIASIAMLETTIRDNHVDGLFFLTLYSDLDPTMTILNYANSDGTFQNVMANPKRTLFTASGGIETDSLGGDYIIYSRPLGERYRVMGYCVTEIEELSQVNIDQGLTGWSQGKHSKHPVVPGWACGHQVQNSGELIGMQIFFIVGTLILFAGDVFITFEGFGGVLQGHPVLTYTILAGLERRKLLVAFVVCNAMPGLLYADVSRIYYFTKNGFKIWCLSCIMVANFFTFGLILAVSILDMIPLRLLKVVSYNAPIYLYSSITAITIACCQNSIYQRAYNMFFAASPFVTLHVNDADWPSGSYTAVGTPMAFTYLTIAVVQPLLVTFASSIVISTLMRVLKYKSVLMNLSWCKTNSFLTHVTVPNFITSLPLEQSNAIKMGNKMFCKPSTQALMGYATVVAKQSEANVVDEKRKPSASPNFVISIYTLVPSMLLPSLFKQHGKIENNQFTPSLNTNLEKRRYTHTRGACVV
;
A
#
# COMPACT_ATOMS: atom_id res chain seq x y z
N MET A 1 1.35 22.59 10.36
CA MET A 1 1.66 24.02 10.58
C MET A 1 0.80 24.86 9.67
N GLY A 2 0.12 25.89 10.20
CA GLY A 2 -0.55 26.94 9.43
C GLY A 2 -2.04 26.78 9.10
N PHE A 3 -2.91 26.39 10.04
CA PHE A 3 -4.37 26.40 9.84
C PHE A 3 -5.08 27.43 10.72
N LEU A 4 -5.28 28.63 10.19
CA LEU A 4 -6.27 29.59 10.66
C LEU A 4 -7.04 30.10 9.43
N PRO A 5 -8.32 29.76 9.22
CA PRO A 5 -9.12 30.47 8.25
C PRO A 5 -9.52 31.82 8.87
N SER A 6 -9.09 32.89 8.21
CA SER A 6 -9.38 34.29 8.52
C SER A 6 -10.81 34.51 9.02
N TRP A 7 -10.90 35.06 10.23
CA TRP A 7 -12.11 35.48 10.92
C TRP A 7 -12.61 36.79 10.33
N LYS A 8 -13.60 36.76 9.43
CA LYS A 8 -14.63 37.80 9.24
C LYS A 8 -15.62 37.40 8.14
N SER A 9 -16.90 37.37 8.49
CA SER A 9 -18.02 37.17 7.57
C SER A 9 -18.28 38.47 6.80
N PHE A 10 -18.22 38.41 5.46
CA PHE A 10 -18.60 39.52 4.59
C PHE A 10 -20.13 39.63 4.50
N ARG A 11 -20.69 40.78 4.91
CA ARG A 11 -22.02 41.25 4.48
C ARG A 11 -21.84 42.01 3.16
N TYR A 12 -22.45 41.54 2.08
CA TYR A 12 -22.69 42.36 0.89
C TYR A 12 -24.00 43.10 1.10
N THR A 13 -23.94 44.43 1.17
CA THR A 13 -25.12 45.29 1.06
C THR A 13 -25.10 45.87 -0.35
N ILE A 14 -26.02 45.43 -1.21
CA ILE A 14 -26.27 46.08 -2.50
C ILE A 14 -27.35 47.14 -2.24
N THR A 15 -26.97 48.40 -2.13
CA THR A 15 -27.90 49.54 -2.19
C THR A 15 -27.87 50.10 -3.61
N GLY A 16 -29.03 50.11 -4.27
CA GLY A 16 -29.24 50.74 -5.57
C GLY A 16 -29.66 52.22 -5.44
N ASN A 17 -29.26 52.98 -6.46
CA ASN A 17 -29.70 54.30 -6.93
C ASN A 17 -29.63 55.53 -6.01
N SER A 18 -28.85 56.54 -6.45
CA SER A 18 -29.32 57.84 -6.97
C SER A 18 -28.25 58.92 -6.78
N SER A 19 -28.05 59.73 -7.82
CA SER A 19 -27.13 60.88 -7.88
C SER A 19 -27.47 61.98 -6.87
N ASN A 20 -26.50 62.44 -6.07
CA ASN A 20 -25.92 63.80 -6.10
C ASN A 20 -25.14 64.17 -4.82
N ASN A 21 -24.02 64.86 -5.06
CA ASN A 21 -23.29 65.84 -4.23
C ASN A 21 -22.28 65.43 -3.12
N ARG A 22 -21.03 65.88 -3.39
CA ARG A 22 -20.00 66.52 -2.55
C ARG A 22 -19.16 65.68 -1.55
N THR A 23 -17.96 65.34 -2.03
CA THR A 23 -16.61 65.58 -1.45
C THR A 23 -16.47 65.70 0.08
N SER A 24 -15.97 64.62 0.72
CA SER A 24 -14.78 64.57 1.61
C SER A 24 -14.84 63.32 2.49
N ALA A 25 -14.51 62.14 1.95
CA ALA A 25 -14.38 60.89 2.72
C ALA A 25 -13.53 59.80 2.03
N ASN A 26 -12.55 60.15 1.19
CA ASN A 26 -11.92 59.16 0.29
C ASN A 26 -10.78 58.33 0.90
N THR A 27 -10.10 58.77 1.96
CA THR A 27 -8.87 58.07 2.44
C THR A 27 -9.13 56.90 3.38
N THR A 28 -10.24 56.87 4.12
CA THR A 28 -10.62 55.73 4.98
C THR A 28 -11.33 54.61 4.22
N HIS A 29 -12.04 54.94 3.13
CA HIS A 29 -12.71 53.96 2.27
C HIS A 29 -11.73 53.21 1.36
N GLU A 30 -10.69 53.87 0.83
CA GLU A 30 -9.66 53.22 0.00
C GLU A 30 -8.83 52.21 0.80
N ASN A 31 -8.45 52.54 2.04
CA ASN A 31 -7.68 51.62 2.88
C ASN A 31 -8.51 50.40 3.32
N ALA A 32 -9.81 50.58 3.62
CA ALA A 32 -10.72 49.48 3.93
C ALA A 32 -11.02 48.60 2.70
N ALA A 33 -11.14 49.19 1.50
CA ALA A 33 -11.32 48.47 0.25
C ALA A 33 -10.07 47.68 -0.15
N ALA A 34 -8.87 48.27 -0.04
CA ALA A 34 -7.61 47.61 -0.33
C ALA A 34 -7.31 46.46 0.64
N GLN A 35 -7.66 46.61 1.94
CA GLN A 35 -7.50 45.54 2.93
C GLN A 35 -8.53 44.42 2.74
N THR A 36 -9.73 44.75 2.27
CA THR A 36 -10.78 43.82 1.85
C THR A 36 -10.36 43.00 0.63
N GLU A 37 -9.75 43.65 -0.36
CA GLU A 37 -9.25 43.04 -1.60
C GLU A 37 -8.06 42.11 -1.35
N LYS A 38 -7.08 42.54 -0.54
CA LYS A 38 -5.97 41.68 -0.10
C LYS A 38 -6.47 40.44 0.63
N THR A 39 -7.42 40.59 1.55
CA THR A 39 -7.99 39.46 2.31
C THR A 39 -8.77 38.49 1.41
N ALA A 40 -9.51 39.01 0.42
CA ALA A 40 -10.23 38.20 -0.56
C ALA A 40 -9.26 37.40 -1.47
N SER A 41 -8.14 38.01 -1.86
CA SER A 41 -7.09 37.36 -2.65
C SER A 41 -6.43 36.21 -1.89
N TYR A 42 -6.07 36.37 -0.61
CA TYR A 42 -5.51 35.29 0.20
C TYR A 42 -6.46 34.11 0.40
N VAL A 43 -7.75 34.36 0.58
CA VAL A 43 -8.76 33.30 0.71
C VAL A 43 -8.94 32.55 -0.61
N ALA A 44 -8.92 33.25 -1.75
CA ALA A 44 -8.97 32.61 -3.07
C ALA A 44 -7.72 31.75 -3.32
N LEU A 45 -6.53 32.28 -3.02
CA LEU A 45 -5.25 31.57 -3.17
C LEU A 45 -5.23 30.29 -2.29
N GLY A 46 -5.66 30.38 -1.03
CA GLY A 46 -5.73 29.22 -0.14
C GLY A 46 -6.67 28.12 -0.62
N ARG A 47 -7.78 28.48 -1.28
CA ARG A 47 -8.71 27.51 -1.89
C ARG A 47 -8.13 26.85 -3.13
N VAL A 48 -7.45 27.61 -3.98
CA VAL A 48 -6.79 27.05 -5.17
C VAL A 48 -5.67 26.10 -4.75
N PHE A 49 -4.84 26.49 -3.77
CA PHE A 49 -3.83 25.61 -3.20
C PHE A 49 -4.45 24.32 -2.63
N SER A 50 -5.55 24.43 -1.86
CA SER A 50 -6.27 23.27 -1.36
C SER A 50 -6.78 22.34 -2.47
N ASN A 51 -7.14 22.86 -3.64
CA ASN A 51 -7.57 22.06 -4.78
C ASN A 51 -6.41 21.36 -5.49
N VAL A 52 -5.24 22.00 -5.55
CA VAL A 52 -4.02 21.37 -6.06
C VAL A 52 -3.64 20.19 -5.16
N VAL A 53 -3.62 20.38 -3.85
CA VAL A 53 -3.34 19.30 -2.90
C VAL A 53 -4.41 18.19 -2.98
N ALA A 54 -5.68 18.55 -3.16
CA ALA A 54 -6.76 17.59 -3.38
C ALA A 54 -6.55 16.74 -4.64
N ALA A 55 -6.13 17.37 -5.74
CA ALA A 55 -5.79 16.67 -6.97
C ALA A 55 -4.63 15.71 -6.74
N MET A 56 -3.58 16.13 -6.02
CA MET A 56 -2.44 15.27 -5.69
C MET A 56 -2.86 14.01 -4.91
N ILE A 57 -3.80 14.11 -3.96
CA ILE A 57 -4.32 12.91 -3.27
C ILE A 57 -5.07 11.99 -4.23
N LEU A 58 -5.91 12.54 -5.11
CA LEU A 58 -6.68 11.74 -6.06
C LEU A 58 -5.77 11.04 -7.08
N PHE A 59 -4.62 11.63 -7.40
CA PHE A 59 -3.60 11.06 -8.28
C PHE A 59 -2.58 10.18 -7.57
N LEU A 60 -2.46 10.27 -6.25
CA LEU A 60 -1.50 9.48 -5.47
C LEU A 60 -1.64 7.97 -5.73
N PRO A 61 -2.85 7.35 -5.71
CA PRO A 61 -2.99 5.94 -6.05
C PRO A 61 -2.47 5.58 -7.44
N MET A 62 -2.59 6.49 -8.42
CA MET A 62 -2.12 6.25 -9.80
C MET A 62 -0.60 6.25 -9.87
N VAL A 63 0.06 7.23 -9.25
CA VAL A 63 1.52 7.33 -9.22
C VAL A 63 2.10 6.15 -8.44
N THR A 64 1.54 5.86 -7.27
CA THR A 64 1.94 4.71 -6.45
C THR A 64 1.78 3.41 -7.22
N LEU A 65 0.69 3.25 -7.97
CA LEU A 65 0.49 2.08 -8.81
C LEU A 65 1.58 1.92 -9.86
N ILE A 66 1.90 2.98 -10.61
CA ILE A 66 2.92 2.91 -11.68
C ILE A 66 4.26 2.46 -11.09
N VAL A 67 4.63 2.99 -9.93
CA VAL A 67 5.86 2.59 -9.23
C VAL A 67 5.78 1.13 -8.77
N LEU A 68 4.66 0.69 -8.20
CA LEU A 68 4.51 -0.70 -7.77
C LEU A 68 4.56 -1.67 -8.95
N ILE A 69 3.90 -1.38 -10.07
CA ILE A 69 3.96 -2.23 -11.27
C ILE A 69 5.41 -2.30 -11.79
N SER A 70 6.15 -1.19 -11.83
CA SER A 70 7.55 -1.20 -12.28
C SER A 70 8.49 -1.93 -11.33
N GLN A 71 8.08 -2.15 -10.08
CA GLN A 71 8.79 -2.96 -9.09
C GLN A 71 8.43 -4.46 -9.14
N GLY A 72 7.68 -4.91 -10.17
CA GLY A 72 7.40 -6.34 -10.38
C GLY A 72 6.29 -6.91 -9.50
N MET A 73 5.28 -6.13 -9.13
CA MET A 73 4.21 -6.57 -8.21
C MET A 73 3.24 -7.64 -8.76
N PHE A 74 3.49 -8.17 -9.95
CA PHE A 74 2.76 -9.29 -10.52
C PHE A 74 3.64 -10.53 -10.76
N ASP A 75 4.95 -10.33 -10.88
CA ASP A 75 5.95 -11.36 -11.03
C ASP A 75 7.30 -10.78 -10.61
N ARG A 76 7.87 -11.34 -9.54
CA ARG A 76 9.16 -10.89 -9.00
C ARG A 76 9.83 -12.01 -8.22
N LEU A 77 11.13 -12.20 -8.47
CA LEU A 77 12.01 -13.14 -7.79
C LEU A 77 13.32 -12.44 -7.43
N ILE A 78 13.68 -12.47 -6.15
CA ILE A 78 14.83 -11.75 -5.61
C ILE A 78 15.48 -12.53 -4.47
N ILE A 79 16.81 -12.49 -4.42
CA ILE A 79 17.59 -13.05 -3.32
C ILE A 79 17.33 -12.26 -2.03
N SER A 80 16.98 -12.97 -0.97
CA SER A 80 16.63 -12.43 0.35
C SER A 80 17.78 -12.61 1.32
N VAL A 81 18.38 -11.51 1.75
CA VAL A 81 19.62 -11.53 2.52
C VAL A 81 19.47 -12.31 3.82
N ASN A 82 20.34 -13.29 4.04
CA ASN A 82 20.30 -14.15 5.22
C ASN A 82 21.66 -14.29 5.93
N THR A 83 22.14 -13.23 6.59
CA THR A 83 23.38 -13.25 7.36
C THR A 83 23.23 -13.95 8.72
N GLN A 84 24.31 -14.60 9.19
CA GLN A 84 24.34 -15.36 10.46
C GLN A 84 24.25 -14.46 11.70
N THR A 85 23.09 -13.85 11.92
CA THR A 85 22.82 -12.90 12.99
C THR A 85 21.49 -13.17 13.66
N ALA A 86 21.38 -12.84 14.96
CA ALA A 86 20.13 -12.98 15.70
C ALA A 86 18.98 -12.10 15.14
N VAL A 87 19.31 -11.01 14.45
CA VAL A 87 18.33 -10.14 13.77
C VAL A 87 17.62 -10.87 12.62
N LEU A 88 18.32 -11.83 12.00
CA LEU A 88 17.80 -12.71 10.95
C LEU A 88 17.45 -14.10 11.50
N TYR A 89 17.12 -14.15 12.80
CA TYR A 89 16.62 -15.31 13.53
C TYR A 89 17.58 -16.49 13.67
N TRP A 90 18.88 -16.31 13.43
CA TRP A 90 19.87 -17.36 13.67
C TRP A 90 20.06 -17.62 15.17
N HIS A 91 20.05 -18.89 15.54
CA HIS A 91 20.28 -19.37 16.91
C HIS A 91 21.06 -20.69 16.91
N ASP A 92 21.81 -20.92 17.99
CA ASP A 92 22.44 -22.21 18.27
C ASP A 92 21.37 -23.23 18.68
N LEU A 93 21.38 -24.42 18.07
CA LEU A 93 20.62 -25.57 18.56
C LEU A 93 21.56 -26.51 19.32
N ALA A 94 22.63 -26.98 18.68
CA ALA A 94 23.58 -27.89 19.31
C ALA A 94 24.93 -28.02 18.58
N LYS A 95 25.95 -28.48 19.33
CA LYS A 95 27.32 -28.76 18.85
C LYS A 95 27.76 -30.16 19.26
N SER A 96 27.19 -31.17 18.61
CA SER A 96 27.22 -32.56 19.11
C SER A 96 27.46 -33.60 18.02
N CYS A 97 27.03 -33.34 16.79
CA CYS A 97 27.03 -34.30 15.70
C CYS A 97 28.42 -34.50 15.09
N VAL A 98 28.77 -35.75 14.80
CA VAL A 98 29.98 -36.11 14.04
C VAL A 98 29.58 -36.91 12.82
N LEU A 99 30.18 -36.55 11.68
CA LEU A 99 29.95 -37.20 10.39
C LEU A 99 31.18 -38.02 9.99
N THR A 100 30.96 -39.25 9.53
CA THR A 100 31.97 -40.16 8.95
C THR A 100 31.57 -40.59 7.55
N SER A 101 32.42 -41.35 6.87
CA SER A 101 32.14 -41.89 5.54
C SER A 101 30.94 -42.84 5.52
N SER A 102 30.54 -43.36 6.69
CA SER A 102 29.35 -44.19 6.89
C SER A 102 28.08 -43.41 7.26
N GLY A 103 28.14 -42.07 7.32
CA GLY A 103 27.06 -41.20 7.80
C GLY A 103 27.25 -40.75 9.23
N TRP A 104 26.14 -40.43 9.91
CA TRP A 104 26.17 -39.99 11.31
C TRP A 104 26.78 -41.06 12.20
N VAL A 105 27.66 -40.63 13.10
CA VAL A 105 28.29 -41.55 14.03
C VAL A 105 27.27 -42.02 15.08
N ALA A 106 26.87 -43.28 14.99
CA ALA A 106 26.03 -43.91 16.00
C ALA A 106 26.86 -44.19 17.26
N ASN A 107 26.44 -43.63 18.40
CA ASN A 107 26.83 -44.06 19.75
C ASN A 107 28.34 -44.32 19.96
N SER A 108 29.22 -43.46 19.47
CA SER A 108 30.67 -43.69 19.62
C SER A 108 31.26 -42.92 20.80
N TYR A 109 32.20 -43.57 21.49
CA TYR A 109 33.02 -42.98 22.53
C TYR A 109 34.26 -42.39 21.85
N VAL A 110 34.43 -41.06 21.89
CA VAL A 110 35.71 -40.45 21.50
C VAL A 110 36.53 -40.24 22.77
N PRO A 111 37.76 -40.78 22.86
CA PRO A 111 38.63 -40.49 23.99
C PRO A 111 39.07 -39.03 23.89
N VAL A 112 38.54 -38.17 24.74
CA VAL A 112 39.09 -36.83 24.94
C VAL A 112 40.29 -36.97 25.87
N ILE A 113 41.50 -36.70 25.36
CA ILE A 113 42.67 -36.54 26.22
C ILE A 113 42.58 -35.12 26.79
N VAL A 114 41.91 -34.98 27.93
CA VAL A 114 42.02 -33.75 28.72
C VAL A 114 43.35 -33.80 29.44
N GLN A 115 44.28 -32.90 29.09
CA GLN A 115 45.50 -32.66 29.84
C GLN A 115 45.17 -31.84 31.09
N THR A 116 44.53 -32.47 32.08
CA THR A 116 44.45 -31.93 33.44
C THR A 116 44.90 -33.01 34.42
N ASN A 117 45.72 -32.59 35.39
CA ASN A 117 46.44 -33.43 36.34
C ASN A 117 45.55 -34.07 37.42
N GLU A 118 44.34 -34.52 37.10
CA GLU A 118 43.50 -35.29 38.02
C GLU A 118 42.84 -36.46 37.29
N ARG A 119 43.08 -37.66 37.82
CA ARG A 119 42.53 -38.91 37.31
C ARG A 119 40.99 -38.90 37.38
N LEU A 120 40.34 -38.65 36.24
CA LEU A 120 39.06 -39.25 35.91
C LEU A 120 38.99 -39.44 34.38
N ASN A 121 39.01 -40.71 33.93
CA ASN A 121 38.72 -41.07 32.55
C ASN A 121 37.21 -40.91 32.28
N GLU A 122 36.75 -39.68 32.10
CA GLU A 122 35.37 -39.42 31.70
C GLU A 122 35.26 -39.60 30.17
N ARG A 123 34.64 -40.72 29.75
CA ARG A 123 34.37 -40.98 28.33
C ARG A 123 33.12 -40.20 27.93
N THR A 124 33.29 -39.06 27.28
CA THR A 124 32.15 -38.34 26.70
C THR A 124 31.63 -39.08 25.48
N LEU A 125 30.37 -39.49 25.54
CA LEU A 125 29.64 -40.10 24.44
C LEU A 125 29.37 -39.01 23.39
N ILE A 126 29.95 -39.11 22.19
CA ILE A 126 29.65 -38.17 21.11
C ILE A 126 28.52 -38.78 20.26
N ARG A 127 27.30 -38.37 20.57
CA ARG A 127 26.10 -38.57 19.75
C ARG A 127 25.62 -37.20 19.30
N CYS A 128 24.94 -37.15 18.16
CA CYS A 128 23.95 -36.09 17.97
C CYS A 128 23.04 -36.05 19.20
N ASP A 129 22.86 -34.87 19.75
CA ASP A 129 22.04 -34.65 20.94
C ASP A 129 20.56 -34.93 20.63
N ALA A 130 19.77 -35.07 21.70
CA ALA A 130 18.36 -35.39 21.58
C ALA A 130 17.56 -34.33 20.82
N ALA A 131 17.91 -33.04 20.91
CA ALA A 131 17.19 -31.98 20.23
C ALA A 131 17.44 -32.06 18.71
N THR A 132 18.69 -32.26 18.29
CA THR A 132 19.02 -32.44 16.86
C THR A 132 18.38 -33.70 16.28
N LEU A 133 18.36 -34.81 17.02
CA LEU A 133 17.72 -36.05 16.59
C LEU A 133 16.19 -35.96 16.53
N ALA A 134 15.58 -35.09 17.33
CA ALA A 134 14.14 -34.93 17.39
C ALA A 134 13.57 -34.14 16.21
N VAL A 135 14.41 -33.37 15.47
CA VAL A 135 13.95 -32.46 14.40
C VAL A 135 13.09 -33.12 13.33
N MET A 136 13.30 -34.41 13.07
CA MET A 136 12.56 -35.17 12.07
C MET A 136 12.53 -36.67 12.40
N PRO A 137 11.76 -37.49 11.66
CA PRO A 137 11.82 -38.94 11.79
C PRO A 137 13.23 -39.49 11.61
N LEU A 138 13.64 -40.38 12.51
CA LEU A 138 14.98 -40.96 12.53
C LEU A 138 15.45 -41.55 11.17
N PRO A 139 14.61 -42.25 10.38
CA PRO A 139 15.04 -42.76 9.07
C PRO A 139 15.47 -41.64 8.10
N ALA A 140 14.72 -40.53 8.06
CA ALA A 140 15.09 -39.37 7.27
C ALA A 140 16.40 -38.73 7.77
N PHE A 141 16.56 -38.61 9.10
CA PHE A 141 17.78 -38.08 9.69
C PHE A 141 19.01 -38.90 9.31
N MET A 142 18.92 -40.24 9.39
CA MET A 142 20.02 -41.14 9.00
C MET A 142 20.34 -41.07 7.50
N ALA A 143 19.32 -40.92 6.66
CA ALA A 143 19.48 -40.75 5.22
C ALA A 143 20.22 -39.44 4.87
N ILE A 144 19.90 -38.34 5.56
CA ILE A 144 20.62 -37.07 5.42
C ILE A 144 22.11 -37.24 5.76
N GLY A 145 22.43 -37.93 6.86
CA GLY A 145 23.83 -38.21 7.21
C GLY A 145 24.55 -39.00 6.13
N THR A 146 23.87 -39.97 5.53
CA THR A 146 24.42 -40.77 4.42
C THR A 146 24.70 -39.91 3.20
N ALA A 147 23.75 -39.05 2.81
CA ALA A 147 23.90 -38.14 1.68
C ALA A 147 25.00 -37.09 1.93
N MET A 148 25.04 -36.48 3.12
CA MET A 148 26.10 -35.54 3.49
C MET A 148 27.48 -36.21 3.47
N ALA A 149 27.61 -37.44 3.98
CA ALA A 149 28.88 -38.17 3.94
C ALA A 149 29.38 -38.42 2.51
N GLN A 150 28.47 -38.70 1.57
CA GLN A 150 28.81 -38.85 0.16
C GLN A 150 29.19 -37.52 -0.49
N GLN A 151 28.45 -36.45 -0.21
CA GLN A 151 28.68 -35.13 -0.80
C GLN A 151 29.94 -34.44 -0.25
N LEU A 152 30.30 -34.73 1.00
CA LEU A 152 31.47 -34.16 1.69
C LEU A 152 32.66 -35.13 1.73
N ALA A 153 32.71 -36.11 0.83
CA ALA A 153 33.76 -37.14 0.85
C ALA A 153 35.18 -36.53 0.73
N SER A 154 35.36 -35.51 -0.11
CA SER A 154 36.63 -34.79 -0.26
C SER A 154 37.01 -34.03 1.01
N GLU A 155 36.06 -33.32 1.62
CA GLU A 155 36.27 -32.62 2.89
C GLU A 155 36.70 -33.56 4.00
N MET A 156 36.05 -34.72 4.05
CA MET A 156 36.28 -35.70 5.09
C MET A 156 37.64 -36.38 4.94
N HIS A 157 38.09 -36.59 3.70
CA HIS A 157 39.44 -37.06 3.43
C HIS A 157 40.49 -36.06 3.94
N GLU A 158 40.30 -34.77 3.67
CA GLU A 158 41.16 -33.69 4.16
C GLU A 158 41.14 -33.58 5.71
N ALA A 159 39.98 -33.81 6.33
CA ALA A 159 39.80 -33.78 7.79
C ALA A 159 40.40 -34.98 8.54
N GLY A 160 40.95 -35.98 7.85
CA GLY A 160 41.43 -37.21 8.48
C GLY A 160 40.33 -38.20 8.86
N GLY A 161 39.16 -38.12 8.23
CA GLY A 161 38.10 -39.12 8.28
C GLY A 161 36.83 -38.74 9.04
N THR A 162 36.79 -37.59 9.72
CA THR A 162 35.58 -37.12 10.43
C THR A 162 35.37 -35.62 10.29
N LEU A 163 34.11 -35.18 10.24
CA LEU A 163 33.73 -33.77 10.33
C LEU A 163 32.91 -33.49 11.60
N LYS A 164 33.10 -32.31 12.19
CA LYS A 164 32.33 -31.83 13.35
C LYS A 164 31.19 -30.96 12.88
N ILE A 165 29.95 -31.35 13.18
CA ILE A 165 28.76 -30.68 12.67
C ILE A 165 28.07 -29.93 13.81
N THR A 166 27.95 -28.62 13.63
CA THR A 166 27.08 -27.77 14.43
C THR A 166 25.71 -27.70 13.78
N THR A 167 24.67 -27.82 14.59
CA THR A 167 23.28 -27.64 14.17
C THR A 167 22.78 -26.29 14.66
N CYS A 168 22.30 -25.49 13.71
CA CYS A 168 21.73 -24.17 13.93
C CYS A 168 20.27 -24.17 13.52
N THR A 169 19.54 -23.17 14.01
CA THR A 169 18.16 -22.91 13.59
C THR A 169 18.02 -21.47 13.12
N ILE A 170 17.20 -21.27 12.10
CA ILE A 170 16.62 -19.99 11.75
C ILE A 170 15.15 -20.04 12.13
N GLY A 171 14.70 -19.17 13.03
CA GLY A 171 13.33 -19.19 13.54
C GLY A 171 13.12 -20.18 14.68
N GLY A 172 12.06 -20.99 14.63
CA GLY A 172 11.77 -21.99 15.68
C GLY A 172 11.24 -21.40 16.99
N THR A 173 10.54 -20.27 16.90
CA THR A 173 9.88 -19.60 18.03
C THR A 173 8.47 -19.16 17.63
N SER A 174 7.61 -18.97 18.62
CA SER A 174 6.21 -18.52 18.40
C SER A 174 6.10 -17.17 17.70
N ASP A 175 7.08 -16.28 17.87
CA ASP A 175 7.08 -14.96 17.25
C ASP A 175 7.48 -15.00 15.76
N VAL A 176 8.22 -16.05 15.36
CA VAL A 176 8.62 -16.28 13.96
C VAL A 176 7.61 -17.15 13.23
N GLY A 177 7.11 -18.23 13.87
CA GLY A 177 6.03 -19.06 13.33
C GLY A 177 6.44 -20.06 12.25
N TRP A 178 7.73 -20.13 11.91
CA TRP A 178 8.35 -21.08 10.97
C TRP A 178 9.78 -21.36 11.43
N ALA A 179 10.39 -22.44 10.94
CA ALA A 179 11.76 -22.80 11.30
C ALA A 179 12.49 -23.47 10.14
N ASN A 180 13.79 -23.23 10.03
CA ASN A 180 14.70 -23.97 9.16
C ASN A 180 15.90 -24.44 9.96
N LEU A 181 16.47 -25.58 9.58
CA LEU A 181 17.66 -26.12 10.23
C LEU A 181 18.88 -25.93 9.34
N GLN A 182 20.03 -25.64 9.95
CA GLN A 182 21.29 -25.49 9.23
C GLN A 182 22.34 -26.40 9.86
N PHE A 183 23.17 -27.00 9.01
CA PHE A 183 24.31 -27.81 9.43
C PHE A 183 25.59 -27.10 8.99
N ILE A 184 26.47 -26.79 9.93
CA ILE A 184 27.77 -26.18 9.64
C ILE A 184 28.85 -27.19 9.98
N ALA A 185 29.63 -27.60 8.98
CA ALA A 185 30.68 -28.59 9.13
C ALA A 185 32.04 -27.92 9.32
N GLY A 186 32.73 -28.24 10.41
CA GLY A 186 34.14 -27.92 10.65
C GLY A 186 35.02 -29.17 10.52
N TYR A 187 36.31 -28.96 10.28
CA TYR A 187 37.29 -30.05 10.16
C TYR A 187 37.64 -30.63 11.53
N ASP A 188 38.11 -29.78 12.44
CA ASP A 188 38.66 -30.15 13.75
C ASP A 188 37.91 -29.51 14.94
N TYR A 189 36.98 -28.59 14.68
CA TYR A 189 36.18 -27.91 15.68
C TYR A 189 34.71 -27.78 15.24
N PHE A 190 33.81 -27.52 16.20
CA PHE A 190 32.40 -27.23 15.94
C PHE A 190 32.22 -25.74 15.62
N PRO A 191 31.86 -25.34 14.38
CA PRO A 191 31.65 -23.95 14.02
C PRO A 191 30.53 -23.28 14.84
N ASP A 192 30.54 -21.96 14.97
CA ASP A 192 29.49 -21.19 15.63
C ASP A 192 28.32 -20.91 14.68
N CYS A 193 27.08 -20.91 15.17
CA CYS A 193 25.93 -20.45 14.38
C CYS A 193 25.92 -18.92 14.22
N LEU A 194 26.52 -18.21 15.18
CA LEU A 194 26.61 -16.75 15.28
C LEU A 194 28.08 -16.32 15.43
N PRO A 195 28.91 -16.48 14.39
CA PRO A 195 30.34 -16.16 14.47
C PRO A 195 30.58 -14.66 14.69
N THR A 196 31.51 -14.32 15.58
CA THR A 196 31.92 -12.92 15.83
C THR A 196 33.13 -12.47 15.01
N ALA A 197 33.78 -13.43 14.33
CA ALA A 197 34.90 -13.25 13.40
C ALA A 197 34.73 -14.24 12.23
N PRO A 198 35.41 -14.05 11.09
CA PRO A 198 35.38 -15.04 10.01
C PRO A 198 35.84 -16.41 10.52
N GLN A 199 35.07 -17.46 10.26
CA GLN A 199 35.38 -18.84 10.67
C GLN A 199 35.49 -19.77 9.45
N ASP A 200 36.50 -20.63 9.45
CA ASP A 200 36.77 -21.55 8.35
C ASP A 200 35.95 -22.83 8.48
N ILE A 201 35.12 -23.13 7.48
CA ILE A 201 34.23 -24.29 7.44
C ILE A 201 34.57 -25.20 6.26
N ALA A 202 34.23 -26.47 6.38
CA ALA A 202 34.27 -27.44 5.29
C ALA A 202 33.00 -27.35 4.42
N SER A 203 31.86 -27.09 5.06
CA SER A 203 30.56 -27.09 4.40
C SER A 203 29.52 -26.35 5.24
N ILE A 204 28.51 -25.80 4.56
CA ILE A 204 27.28 -25.36 5.18
C ILE A 204 26.10 -25.91 4.38
N ALA A 205 25.09 -26.39 5.09
CA ALA A 205 23.88 -26.92 4.49
C ALA A 205 22.64 -26.40 5.20
N MET A 206 21.55 -26.31 4.44
CA MET A 206 20.24 -25.91 4.91
C MET A 206 19.26 -27.03 4.64
N LEU A 207 18.51 -27.37 5.68
CA LEU A 207 17.49 -28.38 5.67
C LEU A 207 16.12 -27.71 5.86
N GLU A 208 15.25 -28.05 4.93
CA GLU A 208 13.90 -27.54 4.79
C GLU A 208 12.95 -28.69 4.45
N THR A 209 11.72 -28.36 4.07
CA THR A 209 10.72 -29.29 3.58
C THR A 209 10.15 -28.78 2.26
N THR A 210 9.67 -29.68 1.41
CA THR A 210 9.10 -29.29 0.12
C THR A 210 8.04 -30.28 -0.35
N ILE A 211 7.42 -30.01 -1.50
CA ILE A 211 6.42 -30.86 -2.14
C ILE A 211 6.85 -31.11 -3.58
N ARG A 212 6.60 -32.32 -4.05
CA ARG A 212 6.77 -32.71 -5.46
C ARG A 212 5.54 -33.46 -5.91
N ASP A 213 5.21 -33.39 -7.20
CA ASP A 213 4.00 -34.01 -7.76
C ASP A 213 3.93 -35.54 -7.53
N ASN A 214 5.10 -36.19 -7.45
CA ASN A 214 5.25 -37.62 -7.20
C ASN A 214 5.29 -38.00 -5.70
N HIS A 215 5.28 -37.02 -4.79
CA HIS A 215 5.41 -37.21 -3.34
C HIS A 215 4.36 -36.39 -2.58
N VAL A 216 3.16 -36.96 -2.48
CA VAL A 216 1.98 -36.30 -1.88
C VAL A 216 2.11 -36.03 -0.38
N ASP A 217 2.95 -36.78 0.32
CA ASP A 217 3.15 -36.65 1.77
C ASP A 217 4.16 -35.55 2.14
N GLY A 218 4.76 -34.88 1.14
CA GLY A 218 5.85 -33.94 1.34
C GLY A 218 7.19 -34.62 1.59
N LEU A 219 8.26 -33.83 1.55
CA LEU A 219 9.64 -34.30 1.59
C LEU A 219 10.48 -33.38 2.48
N PHE A 220 11.57 -33.89 3.02
CA PHE A 220 12.66 -33.07 3.52
C PHE A 220 13.59 -32.71 2.36
N PHE A 221 14.16 -31.51 2.39
CA PHE A 221 14.94 -30.95 1.31
C PHE A 221 16.24 -30.37 1.87
N LEU A 222 17.39 -30.85 1.38
CA LEU A 222 18.71 -30.39 1.79
C LEU A 222 19.40 -29.68 0.62
N THR A 223 19.83 -28.44 0.84
CA THR A 223 20.72 -27.70 -0.05
C THR A 223 22.07 -27.52 0.64
N LEU A 224 23.16 -27.94 -0.01
CA LEU A 224 24.49 -28.04 0.58
C LEU A 224 25.55 -27.36 -0.29
N TYR A 225 26.43 -26.62 0.38
CA TYR A 225 27.71 -26.12 -0.14
C TYR A 225 28.88 -26.97 0.39
N SER A 226 29.86 -27.26 -0.46
CA SER A 226 31.14 -27.91 -0.10
C SER A 226 32.29 -27.08 -0.67
N ASP A 227 33.29 -26.81 0.15
CA ASP A 227 34.40 -25.92 -0.18
C ASP A 227 35.38 -26.50 -1.22
N LEU A 228 35.65 -27.81 -1.14
CA LEU A 228 36.50 -28.56 -2.06
C LEU A 228 35.77 -29.07 -3.30
N ASP A 229 34.48 -28.75 -3.50
CA ASP A 229 33.79 -29.06 -4.76
C ASP A 229 34.14 -28.01 -5.83
N PRO A 230 34.93 -28.38 -6.87
CA PRO A 230 35.36 -27.42 -7.88
C PRO A 230 34.22 -26.89 -8.77
N THR A 231 33.03 -27.49 -8.70
CA THR A 231 31.84 -27.05 -9.46
C THR A 231 31.07 -25.92 -8.79
N MET A 232 31.37 -25.63 -7.52
CA MET A 232 30.73 -24.58 -6.74
C MET A 232 31.51 -23.27 -6.83
N THR A 233 31.25 -22.53 -7.90
CA THR A 233 31.88 -21.22 -8.18
C THR A 233 30.91 -20.08 -7.96
N ILE A 234 31.42 -18.86 -7.77
CA ILE A 234 30.59 -17.66 -7.64
C ILE A 234 29.82 -17.41 -8.96
N LEU A 235 28.51 -17.25 -8.85
CA LEU A 235 27.58 -16.84 -9.90
C LEU A 235 26.98 -15.48 -9.54
N ASN A 236 27.06 -14.54 -10.48
CA ASN A 236 26.39 -13.26 -10.32
C ASN A 236 24.91 -13.39 -10.73
N TYR A 237 24.03 -13.53 -9.74
CA TYR A 237 22.60 -13.72 -9.93
C TYR A 237 21.90 -12.39 -10.27
N ALA A 238 21.14 -12.39 -11.36
CA ALA A 238 20.33 -11.25 -11.78
C ALA A 238 18.92 -11.34 -11.18
N ASN A 239 18.62 -10.46 -10.22
CA ASN A 239 17.28 -10.35 -9.65
C ASN A 239 16.30 -9.76 -10.67
N SER A 240 15.01 -10.07 -10.53
CA SER A 240 13.98 -9.59 -11.45
C SER A 240 13.75 -8.07 -11.39
N ASP A 241 14.25 -7.38 -10.36
CA ASP A 241 14.21 -5.92 -10.23
C ASP A 241 15.44 -5.22 -10.83
N GLY A 242 16.31 -5.97 -11.52
CA GLY A 242 17.52 -5.47 -12.18
C GLY A 242 18.71 -5.29 -11.25
N THR A 243 18.58 -5.63 -9.95
CA THR A 243 19.72 -5.71 -9.04
C THR A 243 20.49 -7.02 -9.20
N PHE A 244 21.72 -7.05 -8.70
CA PHE A 244 22.60 -8.22 -8.78
C PHE A 244 23.07 -8.61 -7.39
N GLN A 245 23.15 -9.92 -7.13
CA GLN A 245 23.70 -10.49 -5.89
C GLN A 245 24.48 -11.76 -6.23
N ASN A 246 25.54 -12.04 -5.46
CA ASN A 246 26.35 -13.22 -5.69
C ASN A 246 25.75 -14.44 -4.96
N VAL A 247 25.73 -15.56 -5.65
CA VAL A 247 25.36 -16.87 -5.10
C VAL A 247 26.39 -17.90 -5.55
N MET A 248 26.45 -19.06 -4.89
CA MET A 248 27.25 -20.19 -5.35
C MET A 248 26.49 -20.95 -6.43
N ALA A 249 27.14 -21.20 -7.56
CA ALA A 249 26.61 -22.07 -8.60
C ALA A 249 26.56 -23.52 -8.13
N ASN A 250 25.59 -24.28 -8.65
CA ASN A 250 25.48 -25.74 -8.50
C ASN A 250 25.51 -26.25 -7.04
N PRO A 251 24.76 -25.66 -6.09
CA PRO A 251 24.65 -26.25 -4.76
C PRO A 251 24.08 -27.67 -4.86
N LYS A 252 24.54 -28.60 -4.01
CA LYS A 252 23.98 -29.96 -4.01
C LYS A 252 22.59 -29.94 -3.39
N ARG A 253 21.60 -30.44 -4.13
CA ARG A 253 20.19 -30.46 -3.74
C ARG A 253 19.68 -31.89 -3.67
N THR A 254 19.17 -32.27 -2.50
CA THR A 254 18.78 -33.66 -2.20
C THR A 254 17.45 -33.70 -1.46
N LEU A 255 16.58 -34.63 -1.83
CA LEU A 255 15.28 -34.87 -1.21
C LEU A 255 15.32 -36.15 -0.39
N PHE A 256 14.56 -36.12 0.71
CA PHE A 256 14.43 -37.25 1.61
C PHE A 256 12.97 -37.51 1.94
N THR A 257 12.56 -38.78 1.85
CA THR A 257 11.26 -39.19 2.37
C THR A 257 11.35 -39.39 3.88
N ALA A 258 10.22 -39.31 4.58
CA ALA A 258 10.16 -39.62 6.02
C ALA A 258 10.66 -41.04 6.36
N SER A 259 10.61 -41.97 5.39
CA SER A 259 11.10 -43.34 5.51
C SER A 259 12.59 -43.51 5.19
N GLY A 260 13.31 -42.44 4.83
CA GLY A 260 14.75 -42.47 4.54
C GLY A 260 15.12 -42.75 3.08
N GLY A 261 14.20 -42.59 2.12
CA GLY A 261 14.54 -42.56 0.70
C GLY A 261 15.40 -41.35 0.37
N ILE A 262 16.29 -41.46 -0.63
CA ILE A 262 17.21 -40.39 -1.05
C ILE A 262 17.05 -40.18 -2.56
N GLU A 263 16.76 -38.94 -2.96
CA GLU A 263 16.61 -38.56 -4.36
C GLU A 263 17.36 -37.25 -4.64
N THR A 264 17.95 -37.09 -5.82
CA THR A 264 18.55 -35.82 -6.23
C THR A 264 17.48 -34.86 -6.72
N ASP A 265 17.60 -33.57 -6.41
CA ASP A 265 16.65 -32.55 -6.88
C ASP A 265 17.32 -31.55 -7.81
N SER A 266 16.72 -31.37 -8.99
CA SER A 266 17.17 -30.39 -9.98
C SER A 266 16.38 -29.08 -9.93
N LEU A 267 15.24 -29.05 -9.24
CA LEU A 267 14.34 -27.90 -9.22
C LEU A 267 14.78 -26.85 -8.21
N GLY A 268 15.15 -27.27 -7.01
CA GLY A 268 15.50 -26.40 -5.87
C GLY A 268 14.37 -25.56 -5.30
N GLY A 269 13.15 -25.72 -5.83
CA GLY A 269 11.99 -24.94 -5.44
C GLY A 269 11.30 -25.50 -4.20
N ASP A 270 10.85 -24.58 -3.35
CA ASP A 270 10.10 -24.82 -2.13
C ASP A 270 9.23 -23.59 -1.78
N TYR A 271 8.66 -23.57 -0.57
CA TYR A 271 7.76 -22.51 -0.09
C TYR A 271 6.60 -22.14 -1.01
N ILE A 272 6.00 -23.13 -1.69
CA ILE A 272 4.84 -22.89 -2.55
C ILE A 272 3.64 -22.55 -1.67
N ILE A 273 3.37 -21.25 -1.48
CA ILE A 273 2.33 -20.72 -0.60
C ILE A 273 1.32 -19.94 -1.42
N TYR A 274 0.04 -20.25 -1.24
CA TYR A 274 -1.04 -19.51 -1.89
C TYR A 274 -1.65 -18.45 -0.98
N SER A 275 -2.00 -17.31 -1.56
CA SER A 275 -2.82 -16.29 -0.91
C SER A 275 -3.85 -15.72 -1.88
N ARG A 276 -4.99 -15.27 -1.34
CA ARG A 276 -6.21 -14.94 -2.11
C ARG A 276 -6.78 -13.56 -1.74
N PRO A 277 -6.00 -12.48 -1.82
CA PRO A 277 -6.43 -11.16 -1.37
C PRO A 277 -7.59 -10.56 -2.18
N LEU A 278 -7.75 -10.99 -3.44
CA LEU A 278 -8.85 -10.57 -4.33
C LEU A 278 -9.70 -11.77 -4.79
N GLY A 279 -9.63 -12.90 -4.06
CA GLY A 279 -10.31 -14.16 -4.41
C GLY A 279 -9.49 -15.08 -5.33
N GLU A 280 -10.06 -16.24 -5.68
CA GLU A 280 -9.36 -17.34 -6.36
C GLU A 280 -8.86 -16.98 -7.76
N ARG A 281 -9.56 -16.10 -8.49
CA ARG A 281 -9.18 -15.70 -9.85
C ARG A 281 -7.83 -14.98 -9.92
N TYR A 282 -7.47 -14.27 -8.85
CA TYR A 282 -6.27 -13.45 -8.77
C TYR A 282 -5.35 -13.96 -7.66
N ARG A 283 -5.18 -15.29 -7.62
CA ARG A 283 -4.37 -15.96 -6.61
C ARG A 283 -2.91 -15.55 -6.73
N VAL A 284 -2.31 -15.26 -5.59
CA VAL A 284 -0.87 -15.05 -5.43
C VAL A 284 -0.25 -16.39 -5.07
N MET A 285 0.75 -16.81 -5.85
CA MET A 285 1.59 -17.97 -5.55
C MET A 285 2.96 -17.43 -5.17
N GLY A 286 3.31 -17.48 -3.88
CA GLY A 286 4.67 -17.26 -3.42
C GLY A 286 5.45 -18.57 -3.50
N TYR A 287 6.74 -18.45 -3.76
CA TYR A 287 7.67 -19.58 -3.82
C TYR A 287 9.08 -19.09 -3.54
N CYS A 288 9.95 -20.01 -3.13
CA CYS A 288 11.37 -19.75 -3.02
C CYS A 288 12.17 -20.80 -3.79
N VAL A 289 13.41 -20.45 -4.09
CA VAL A 289 14.44 -21.37 -4.55
C VAL A 289 15.58 -21.26 -3.56
N THR A 290 15.93 -22.37 -2.91
CA THR A 290 16.99 -22.39 -1.90
C THR A 290 18.35 -22.29 -2.58
N GLU A 291 19.13 -21.29 -2.20
CA GLU A 291 20.43 -20.97 -2.76
C GLU A 291 21.50 -20.92 -1.66
N ILE A 292 22.77 -20.79 -2.05
CA ILE A 292 23.86 -20.46 -1.14
C ILE A 292 24.34 -19.07 -1.52
N GLU A 293 24.10 -18.08 -0.67
CA GLU A 293 24.55 -16.71 -0.86
C GLU A 293 26.07 -16.61 -0.65
N GLU A 294 26.70 -15.82 -1.50
CA GLU A 294 28.10 -15.44 -1.38
C GLU A 294 28.16 -14.00 -0.84
N LEU A 295 28.75 -13.85 0.34
CA LEU A 295 28.59 -12.67 1.18
C LEU A 295 29.63 -11.57 0.94
N SER A 296 30.54 -11.66 -0.04
CA SER A 296 31.63 -10.68 -0.22
C SER A 296 31.16 -9.23 -0.39
N GLN A 297 29.96 -9.01 -0.94
CA GLN A 297 29.38 -7.67 -1.01
C GLN A 297 28.51 -7.36 0.22
N VAL A 298 27.75 -8.34 0.69
CA VAL A 298 26.79 -8.20 1.79
C VAL A 298 27.50 -7.91 3.12
N ASN A 299 28.65 -8.54 3.35
CA ASN A 299 29.44 -8.32 4.57
C ASN A 299 29.92 -6.87 4.69
N ILE A 300 30.32 -6.23 3.58
CA ILE A 300 30.69 -4.81 3.52
C ILE A 300 29.44 -3.95 3.72
N ASP A 301 28.37 -4.23 2.99
CA ASP A 301 27.14 -3.44 3.01
C ASP A 301 26.45 -3.43 4.40
N GLN A 302 26.55 -4.53 5.15
CA GLN A 302 25.98 -4.68 6.50
C GLN A 302 26.98 -4.48 7.64
N GLY A 303 28.26 -4.29 7.34
CA GLY A 303 29.30 -4.13 8.36
C GLY A 303 29.43 -5.35 9.27
N LEU A 304 29.36 -6.56 8.71
CA LEU A 304 29.45 -7.80 9.47
C LEU A 304 30.85 -7.98 10.07
N THR A 305 30.90 -8.48 11.29
CA THR A 305 32.15 -8.77 12.01
C THR A 305 32.57 -10.24 11.89
N GLY A 306 31.62 -11.16 11.73
CA GLY A 306 31.88 -12.58 11.51
C GLY A 306 30.89 -13.24 10.55
N TRP A 307 31.35 -14.33 9.91
CA TRP A 307 30.61 -15.15 8.94
C TRP A 307 31.33 -16.50 8.77
N SER A 308 30.64 -17.48 8.21
CA SER A 308 31.27 -18.73 7.77
C SER A 308 31.88 -18.59 6.39
N GLN A 309 33.07 -19.14 6.18
CA GLN A 309 33.74 -19.14 4.87
C GLN A 309 34.42 -20.48 4.59
N GLY A 310 34.48 -20.88 3.32
CA GLY A 310 35.23 -22.06 2.93
C GLY A 310 36.71 -21.95 3.35
N LYS A 311 37.27 -22.99 3.98
CA LYS A 311 38.66 -22.99 4.47
C LYS A 311 39.67 -22.78 3.35
N HIS A 312 39.46 -23.39 2.20
CA HIS A 312 40.35 -23.42 1.04
C HIS A 312 39.97 -22.35 0.01
N SER A 313 38.68 -22.23 -0.35
CA SER A 313 38.24 -21.23 -1.34
C SER A 313 38.22 -19.81 -0.78
N LYS A 314 38.10 -19.67 0.55
CA LYS A 314 37.85 -18.40 1.26
C LYS A 314 36.59 -17.67 0.80
N HIS A 315 35.64 -18.38 0.18
CA HIS A 315 34.34 -17.81 -0.16
C HIS A 315 33.50 -17.65 1.12
N PRO A 316 33.06 -16.42 1.46
CA PRO A 316 32.15 -16.21 2.57
C PRO A 316 30.74 -16.65 2.15
N VAL A 317 30.17 -17.63 2.84
CA VAL A 317 28.96 -18.31 2.39
C VAL A 317 27.92 -18.40 3.49
N VAL A 318 26.66 -18.35 3.09
CA VAL A 318 25.53 -18.65 3.96
C VAL A 318 24.37 -19.19 3.14
N PRO A 319 23.56 -20.11 3.67
CA PRO A 319 22.32 -20.48 3.01
C PRO A 319 21.39 -19.27 2.85
N GLY A 320 20.68 -19.18 1.73
CA GLY A 320 19.74 -18.11 1.45
C GLY A 320 18.65 -18.55 0.48
N TRP A 321 17.83 -17.61 0.05
CA TRP A 321 16.70 -17.91 -0.83
C TRP A 321 16.49 -16.87 -1.90
N ALA A 322 16.26 -17.30 -3.13
CA ALA A 322 15.57 -16.50 -4.12
C ALA A 322 14.06 -16.64 -3.87
N CYS A 323 13.45 -15.69 -3.18
CA CYS A 323 12.01 -15.72 -2.89
C CYS A 323 11.25 -14.75 -3.80
N GLY A 324 10.06 -15.17 -4.18
CA GLY A 324 9.28 -14.47 -5.17
C GLY A 324 7.81 -14.78 -5.14
N HIS A 325 7.09 -14.24 -6.12
CA HIS A 325 5.69 -14.53 -6.33
C HIS A 325 5.30 -14.42 -7.79
N GLN A 326 4.18 -15.05 -8.11
CA GLN A 326 3.45 -14.89 -9.37
C GLN A 326 1.97 -14.67 -9.10
N VAL A 327 1.37 -13.74 -9.84
CA VAL A 327 -0.06 -13.42 -9.74
C VAL A 327 -0.82 -13.99 -10.94
N GLN A 328 -1.82 -14.83 -10.67
CA GLN A 328 -2.68 -15.37 -11.72
C GLN A 328 -3.57 -14.29 -12.34
N ASN A 329 -3.76 -14.37 -13.67
CA ASN A 329 -4.58 -13.44 -14.46
C ASN A 329 -4.19 -11.95 -14.27
N SER A 330 -2.90 -11.68 -14.05
CA SER A 330 -2.37 -10.32 -13.84
C SER A 330 -2.71 -9.35 -14.98
N GLY A 331 -2.75 -9.83 -16.23
CA GLY A 331 -3.14 -9.02 -17.40
C GLY A 331 -4.55 -8.40 -17.28
N GLU A 332 -5.50 -9.10 -16.66
CA GLU A 332 -6.86 -8.57 -16.42
C GLU A 332 -6.84 -7.46 -15.38
N LEU A 333 -6.06 -7.62 -14.30
CA LEU A 333 -5.90 -6.60 -13.27
C LEU A 333 -5.27 -5.33 -13.84
N ILE A 334 -4.24 -5.47 -14.68
CA ILE A 334 -3.61 -4.35 -15.38
C ILE A 334 -4.62 -3.64 -16.28
N GLY A 335 -5.39 -4.39 -17.09
CA GLY A 335 -6.43 -3.81 -17.95
C GLY A 335 -7.51 -3.08 -17.17
N MET A 336 -7.96 -3.66 -16.06
CA MET A 336 -8.94 -3.07 -15.13
C MET A 336 -8.40 -1.77 -14.52
N GLN A 337 -7.14 -1.74 -14.09
CA GLN A 337 -6.50 -0.54 -13.55
C GLN A 337 -6.37 0.57 -14.59
N ILE A 338 -5.93 0.26 -15.81
CA ILE A 338 -5.85 1.24 -16.91
C ILE A 338 -7.23 1.85 -17.15
N PHE A 339 -8.27 1.02 -17.22
CA PHE A 339 -9.65 1.49 -17.39
C PHE A 339 -10.08 2.45 -16.26
N PHE A 340 -9.84 2.11 -15.00
CA PHE A 340 -10.21 2.97 -13.88
C PHE A 340 -9.36 4.24 -13.78
N ILE A 341 -8.08 4.21 -14.17
CA ILE A 341 -7.21 5.39 -14.23
C ILE A 341 -7.72 6.37 -15.29
N VAL A 342 -7.92 5.90 -16.51
CA VAL A 342 -8.42 6.72 -17.62
C VAL A 342 -9.81 7.27 -17.28
N GLY A 343 -10.69 6.43 -16.74
CA GLY A 343 -12.01 6.88 -16.29
C GLY A 343 -11.94 7.92 -15.18
N THR A 344 -11.04 7.77 -14.19
CA THR A 344 -10.84 8.77 -13.14
C THR A 344 -10.37 10.10 -13.72
N LEU A 345 -9.42 10.09 -14.66
CA LEU A 345 -8.95 11.29 -15.36
C LEU A 345 -10.09 12.01 -16.10
N ILE A 346 -10.92 11.26 -16.84
CA ILE A 346 -12.07 11.81 -17.57
C ILE A 346 -13.09 12.41 -16.61
N LEU A 347 -13.44 11.69 -15.54
CA LEU A 347 -14.41 12.14 -14.54
C LEU A 347 -13.89 13.33 -13.72
N PHE A 348 -12.58 13.48 -13.57
CA PHE A 348 -11.96 14.59 -12.85
C PHE A 348 -11.70 15.81 -13.72
N ALA A 349 -11.76 15.68 -15.05
CA ALA A 349 -11.39 16.73 -16.00
C ALA A 349 -12.16 18.05 -15.79
N GLY A 350 -13.45 17.98 -15.45
CA GLY A 350 -14.26 19.18 -15.16
C GLY A 350 -13.79 19.95 -13.92
N ASP A 351 -13.44 19.25 -12.85
CA ASP A 351 -12.90 19.84 -11.62
C ASP A 351 -11.52 20.48 -11.85
N VAL A 352 -10.66 19.82 -12.64
CA VAL A 352 -9.35 20.31 -13.06
C VAL A 352 -9.49 21.58 -13.90
N PHE A 353 -10.39 21.56 -14.88
CA PHE A 353 -10.64 22.70 -15.76
C PHE A 353 -11.06 23.95 -14.99
N ILE A 354 -12.05 23.84 -14.10
CA ILE A 354 -12.50 24.98 -13.27
C ILE A 354 -11.38 25.47 -12.35
N THR A 355 -10.54 24.56 -11.83
CA THR A 355 -9.40 24.93 -10.98
C THR A 355 -8.35 25.73 -11.75
N PHE A 356 -8.05 25.36 -13.01
CA PHE A 356 -7.13 26.10 -13.87
C PHE A 356 -7.67 27.48 -14.27
N GLU A 357 -8.93 27.57 -14.69
CA GLU A 357 -9.56 28.87 -14.93
C GLU A 357 -9.55 29.73 -13.66
N GLY A 358 -9.69 29.09 -12.50
CA GLY A 358 -9.62 29.76 -11.23
C GLY A 358 -8.23 30.33 -10.94
N PHE A 359 -7.18 29.56 -11.19
CA PHE A 359 -5.80 30.04 -11.04
C PHE A 359 -5.50 31.21 -11.99
N GLY A 360 -5.90 31.11 -13.27
CA GLY A 360 -5.74 32.19 -14.24
C GLY A 360 -6.47 33.47 -13.83
N GLY A 361 -7.69 33.34 -13.29
CA GLY A 361 -8.45 34.48 -12.79
C GLY A 361 -7.80 35.16 -11.57
N VAL A 362 -7.22 34.39 -10.63
CA VAL A 362 -6.53 34.95 -9.46
C VAL A 362 -5.29 35.73 -9.88
N LEU A 363 -4.50 35.18 -10.82
CA LEU A 363 -3.31 35.86 -11.34
C LEU A 363 -3.63 37.16 -12.07
N GLN A 364 -4.79 37.24 -12.72
CA GLN A 364 -5.26 38.41 -13.45
C GLN A 364 -6.05 39.40 -12.57
N GLY A 365 -6.18 39.16 -11.26
CA GLY A 365 -6.95 40.01 -10.35
C GLY A 365 -8.47 39.99 -10.61
N HIS A 366 -8.96 39.01 -11.36
CA HIS A 366 -10.38 38.87 -11.65
C HIS A 366 -11.11 38.06 -10.56
N PRO A 367 -12.39 38.31 -10.29
CA PRO A 367 -13.16 37.53 -9.32
C PRO A 367 -13.19 36.05 -9.70
N VAL A 368 -13.01 35.10 -8.78
CA VAL A 368 -12.87 33.67 -9.16
C VAL A 368 -13.90 32.76 -8.51
N LEU A 369 -14.42 31.81 -9.28
CA LEU A 369 -15.18 30.67 -8.76
C LEU A 369 -14.22 29.66 -8.10
N THR A 370 -14.03 29.75 -6.79
CA THR A 370 -13.25 28.77 -6.01
C THR A 370 -14.15 27.98 -5.05
N TYR A 371 -13.98 26.66 -5.04
CA TYR A 371 -14.61 25.73 -4.09
C TYR A 371 -13.64 24.61 -3.74
N THR A 372 -13.83 23.97 -2.58
CA THR A 372 -12.97 22.87 -2.13
C THR A 372 -13.45 21.55 -2.72
N ILE A 373 -12.72 20.99 -3.69
CA ILE A 373 -13.14 19.78 -4.43
C ILE A 373 -13.45 18.61 -3.49
N LEU A 374 -12.61 18.38 -2.48
CA LEU A 374 -12.76 17.28 -1.52
C LEU A 374 -14.09 17.33 -0.75
N ALA A 375 -14.61 18.53 -0.48
CA ALA A 375 -15.90 18.69 0.21
C ALA A 375 -17.10 18.29 -0.66
N GLY A 376 -16.93 18.25 -1.99
CA GLY A 376 -17.94 17.86 -2.95
C GLY A 376 -17.82 16.40 -3.43
N LEU A 377 -16.92 15.60 -2.87
CA LEU A 377 -16.74 14.19 -3.28
C LEU A 377 -17.99 13.34 -3.08
N GLU A 378 -18.80 13.63 -2.05
CA GLU A 378 -20.07 12.93 -1.82
C GLU A 378 -21.08 13.06 -2.99
N ARG A 379 -20.93 14.12 -3.82
CA ARG A 379 -21.73 14.32 -5.04
C ARG A 379 -21.05 13.77 -6.29
N ARG A 380 -19.75 13.46 -6.20
CA ARG A 380 -18.93 12.87 -7.28
C ARG A 380 -18.83 11.34 -7.12
N LYS A 381 -19.97 10.67 -6.91
CA LYS A 381 -20.02 9.23 -6.57
C LYS A 381 -19.30 8.34 -7.58
N LEU A 382 -19.46 8.62 -8.87
CA LEU A 382 -18.83 7.83 -9.94
C LEU A 382 -17.29 8.00 -9.93
N LEU A 383 -16.81 9.22 -9.71
CA LEU A 383 -15.37 9.49 -9.54
C LEU A 383 -14.82 8.74 -8.31
N VAL A 384 -15.50 8.83 -7.16
CA VAL A 384 -15.07 8.13 -5.94
C VAL A 384 -15.07 6.62 -6.15
N ALA A 385 -16.09 6.06 -6.82
CA ALA A 385 -16.12 4.64 -7.16
C ALA A 385 -14.93 4.21 -8.03
N PHE A 386 -14.57 4.99 -9.05
CA PHE A 386 -13.41 4.72 -9.89
C PHE A 386 -12.10 4.79 -9.10
N VAL A 387 -11.95 5.77 -8.20
CA VAL A 387 -10.78 5.87 -7.30
C VAL A 387 -10.68 4.65 -6.37
N VAL A 388 -11.80 4.21 -5.79
CA VAL A 388 -11.83 3.00 -4.93
C VAL A 388 -11.46 1.76 -5.73
N CYS A 389 -12.05 1.56 -6.91
CA CYS A 389 -11.72 0.41 -7.77
C CYS A 389 -10.25 0.43 -8.22
N ASN A 390 -9.68 1.61 -8.48
CA ASN A 390 -8.27 1.74 -8.82
C ASN A 390 -7.33 1.44 -7.62
N ALA A 391 -7.77 1.73 -6.39
CA ALA A 391 -6.99 1.46 -5.18
C ALA A 391 -7.16 0.02 -4.66
N MET A 392 -8.20 -0.70 -5.09
CA MET A 392 -8.51 -2.07 -4.66
C MET A 392 -7.32 -3.06 -4.80
N PRO A 393 -6.52 -3.03 -5.89
CA PRO A 393 -5.34 -3.89 -6.01
C PRO A 393 -4.28 -3.66 -4.93
N GLY A 394 -4.36 -2.56 -4.17
CA GLY A 394 -3.54 -2.33 -2.98
C GLY A 394 -3.63 -3.47 -1.95
N LEU A 395 -4.77 -4.17 -1.86
CA LEU A 395 -4.91 -5.35 -1.00
C LEU A 395 -4.00 -6.50 -1.46
N LEU A 396 -3.90 -6.72 -2.77
CA LEU A 396 -2.99 -7.72 -3.36
C LEU A 396 -1.54 -7.29 -3.20
N TYR A 397 -1.24 -6.02 -3.41
CA TYR A 397 0.12 -5.50 -3.28
C TYR A 397 0.65 -5.56 -1.85
N ALA A 398 -0.19 -5.27 -0.86
CA ALA A 398 0.20 -5.46 0.54
C ALA A 398 0.52 -6.94 0.81
N ASP A 399 -0.26 -7.84 0.22
CA ASP A 399 -0.07 -9.27 0.41
C ASP A 399 1.18 -9.84 -0.24
N VAL A 400 1.52 -9.35 -1.44
CA VAL A 400 2.78 -9.69 -2.13
C VAL A 400 3.99 -9.06 -1.44
N SER A 401 3.89 -7.79 -1.07
CA SER A 401 5.04 -7.03 -0.56
C SER A 401 5.57 -7.57 0.76
N ARG A 402 4.74 -8.24 1.58
CA ARG A 402 5.20 -8.88 2.82
C ARG A 402 6.25 -9.97 2.62
N ILE A 403 6.34 -10.57 1.42
CA ILE A 403 7.34 -11.61 1.11
C ILE A 403 8.76 -11.04 1.13
N TYR A 404 8.91 -9.73 0.90
CA TYR A 404 10.20 -9.11 0.61
C TYR A 404 10.87 -8.45 1.82
N TYR A 405 10.57 -8.90 3.05
CA TYR A 405 11.06 -8.26 4.29
C TYR A 405 12.58 -8.10 4.32
N PHE A 406 13.32 -9.15 3.98
CA PHE A 406 14.78 -9.20 3.99
C PHE A 406 15.43 -8.72 2.67
N THR A 407 14.73 -7.87 1.91
CA THR A 407 15.26 -7.29 0.66
C THR A 407 15.48 -5.79 0.79
N LYS A 408 16.44 -5.25 0.04
CA LYS A 408 16.83 -3.82 0.08
C LYS A 408 15.68 -2.85 -0.15
N ASN A 409 14.74 -3.18 -1.03
CA ASN A 409 13.61 -2.31 -1.38
C ASN A 409 12.27 -2.76 -0.76
N GLY A 410 12.24 -3.88 -0.04
CA GLY A 410 11.00 -4.48 0.48
C GLY A 410 10.16 -3.53 1.32
N PHE A 411 10.78 -2.87 2.31
CA PHE A 411 10.05 -1.94 3.19
C PHE A 411 9.42 -0.77 2.43
N LYS A 412 10.08 -0.28 1.37
CA LYS A 412 9.53 0.80 0.52
C LYS A 412 8.30 0.31 -0.24
N ILE A 413 8.37 -0.89 -0.82
CA ILE A 413 7.27 -1.51 -1.56
C ILE A 413 6.09 -1.79 -0.63
N TRP A 414 6.35 -2.28 0.58
CA TRP A 414 5.36 -2.46 1.63
C TRP A 414 4.64 -1.15 1.97
N CYS A 415 5.40 -0.07 2.19
CA CYS A 415 4.82 1.23 2.52
C CYS A 415 3.96 1.79 1.38
N LEU A 416 4.42 1.70 0.14
CA LEU A 416 3.66 2.10 -1.04
C LEU A 416 2.37 1.28 -1.19
N SER A 417 2.43 -0.02 -0.92
CA SER A 417 1.26 -0.90 -0.92
C SER A 417 0.26 -0.50 0.18
N CYS A 418 0.76 -0.21 1.39
CA CYS A 418 -0.05 0.27 2.51
C CYS A 418 -0.72 1.63 2.21
N ILE A 419 -0.07 2.52 1.46
CA ILE A 419 -0.69 3.78 1.00
C ILE A 419 -1.87 3.49 0.07
N MET A 420 -1.77 2.51 -0.83
CA MET A 420 -2.91 2.11 -1.67
C MET A 420 -4.06 1.52 -0.83
N VAL A 421 -3.75 0.67 0.15
CA VAL A 421 -4.73 0.16 1.11
C VAL A 421 -5.42 1.31 1.88
N ALA A 422 -4.65 2.28 2.36
CA ALA A 422 -5.17 3.46 3.05
C ALA A 422 -6.14 4.25 2.17
N ASN A 423 -5.81 4.45 0.89
CA ASN A 423 -6.69 5.11 -0.07
C ASN A 423 -7.97 4.29 -0.31
N PHE A 424 -7.85 2.98 -0.52
CA PHE A 424 -8.99 2.09 -0.75
C PHE A 424 -10.03 2.20 0.37
N PHE A 425 -9.62 2.08 1.64
CA PHE A 425 -10.54 2.17 2.78
C PHE A 425 -11.03 3.59 3.03
N THR A 426 -10.15 4.60 2.89
CA THR A 426 -10.52 5.99 3.16
C THR A 426 -11.58 6.49 2.18
N PHE A 427 -11.37 6.28 0.87
CA PHE A 427 -12.36 6.61 -0.16
C PHE A 427 -13.55 5.66 -0.14
N GLY A 428 -13.35 4.39 0.22
CA GLY A 428 -14.41 3.41 0.39
C GLY A 428 -15.45 3.83 1.43
N LEU A 429 -15.01 4.40 2.56
CA LEU A 429 -15.94 4.93 3.57
C LEU A 429 -16.74 6.13 3.03
N ILE A 430 -16.12 7.04 2.28
CA ILE A 430 -16.84 8.16 1.65
C ILE A 430 -17.87 7.64 0.65
N LEU A 431 -17.49 6.64 -0.15
CA LEU A 431 -18.41 6.01 -1.10
C LEU A 431 -19.61 5.41 -0.37
N ALA A 432 -19.37 4.60 0.67
CA ALA A 432 -20.41 3.99 1.48
C ALA A 432 -21.35 5.04 2.10
N VAL A 433 -20.79 6.09 2.71
CA VAL A 433 -21.56 7.21 3.27
C VAL A 433 -22.38 7.91 2.19
N SER A 434 -21.81 8.13 1.00
CA SER A 434 -22.49 8.80 -0.11
C SER A 434 -23.63 7.97 -0.71
N ILE A 435 -23.53 6.63 -0.70
CA ILE A 435 -24.59 5.70 -1.12
C ILE A 435 -25.70 5.69 -0.08
N LEU A 436 -25.36 5.66 1.21
CA LEU A 436 -26.32 5.77 2.32
C LEU A 436 -27.15 7.06 2.22
N ASP A 437 -26.53 8.14 1.76
CA ASP A 437 -27.19 9.42 1.51
C ASP A 437 -28.21 9.40 0.35
N MET A 438 -28.21 8.37 -0.51
CA MET A 438 -29.20 8.21 -1.58
C MET A 438 -30.57 7.75 -1.09
N ILE A 439 -30.67 7.26 0.15
CA ILE A 439 -31.96 6.87 0.73
C ILE A 439 -32.84 8.13 0.87
N PRO A 440 -34.06 8.15 0.32
CA PRO A 440 -34.87 9.37 0.16
C PRO A 440 -35.55 9.84 1.46
N LEU A 441 -34.76 10.09 2.52
CA LEU A 441 -35.23 10.56 3.82
C LEU A 441 -34.95 12.06 3.98
N ARG A 442 -35.95 12.90 3.70
CA ARG A 442 -35.82 14.39 3.74
C ARG A 442 -35.76 14.96 5.16
N LEU A 443 -34.70 14.65 5.90
CA LEU A 443 -34.43 15.21 7.21
C LEU A 443 -34.12 16.71 7.11
N LEU A 444 -34.62 17.49 8.07
CA LEU A 444 -34.39 18.94 8.15
C LEU A 444 -33.04 19.28 8.80
N LYS A 445 -32.48 18.34 9.58
CA LYS A 445 -31.25 18.50 10.32
C LYS A 445 -30.33 17.32 10.05
N VAL A 446 -29.09 17.61 9.67
CA VAL A 446 -28.08 16.58 9.30
C VAL A 446 -26.78 16.77 10.06
N VAL A 447 -26.04 15.68 10.22
CA VAL A 447 -24.69 15.69 10.79
C VAL A 447 -23.72 16.23 9.74
N SER A 448 -22.76 17.06 10.15
CA SER A 448 -21.71 17.51 9.25
C SER A 448 -20.36 16.93 9.63
N TYR A 449 -19.54 16.62 8.63
CA TYR A 449 -18.15 16.22 8.81
C TYR A 449 -17.24 17.06 7.90
N ASN A 450 -15.93 17.09 8.20
CA ASN A 450 -14.96 17.80 7.38
C ASN A 450 -14.20 16.81 6.49
N ALA A 451 -14.63 16.68 5.23
CA ALA A 451 -14.04 15.73 4.28
C ALA A 451 -12.53 15.93 4.04
N PRO A 452 -12.00 17.16 3.82
CA PRO A 452 -10.55 17.37 3.76
C PRO A 452 -9.82 16.82 4.98
N ILE A 453 -10.21 17.22 6.20
CA ILE A 453 -9.55 16.76 7.42
C ILE A 453 -9.59 15.24 7.52
N TYR A 454 -10.75 14.64 7.27
CA TYR A 454 -10.90 13.19 7.26
C TYR A 454 -9.95 12.51 6.26
N LEU A 455 -9.96 12.92 4.99
CA LEU A 455 -9.13 12.32 3.94
C LEU A 455 -7.64 12.39 4.28
N TYR A 456 -7.15 13.59 4.64
CA TYR A 456 -5.73 13.79 4.99
C TYR A 456 -5.36 12.96 6.22
N SER A 457 -6.12 13.10 7.31
CA SER A 457 -5.79 12.42 8.56
C SER A 457 -5.93 10.91 8.47
N SER A 458 -6.94 10.39 7.77
CA SER A 458 -7.17 8.95 7.59
C SER A 458 -6.04 8.31 6.79
N ILE A 459 -5.71 8.85 5.62
CA ILE A 459 -4.64 8.30 4.77
C ILE A 459 -3.31 8.32 5.53
N THR A 460 -2.97 9.45 6.18
CA THR A 460 -1.74 9.57 6.95
C THR A 460 -1.72 8.64 8.16
N ALA A 461 -2.80 8.57 8.95
CA ALA A 461 -2.84 7.76 10.15
C ALA A 461 -2.80 6.26 9.85
N ILE A 462 -3.53 5.79 8.83
CA ILE A 462 -3.45 4.39 8.38
C ILE A 462 -2.04 4.09 7.86
N THR A 463 -1.45 4.98 7.06
CA THR A 463 -0.09 4.79 6.54
C THR A 463 0.91 4.67 7.69
N ILE A 464 0.89 5.57 8.66
CA ILE A 464 1.79 5.52 9.84
C ILE A 464 1.56 4.24 10.64
N ALA A 465 0.30 3.81 10.80
CA ALA A 465 -0.03 2.62 11.54
C ALA A 465 0.44 1.34 10.82
N CYS A 466 0.38 1.27 9.49
CA CYS A 466 0.80 0.07 8.73
C CYS A 466 2.30 0.06 8.38
N CYS A 467 2.93 1.22 8.19
CA CYS A 467 4.33 1.37 7.78
C CYS A 467 5.29 1.29 8.99
N GLN A 468 5.09 0.30 9.86
CA GLN A 468 5.98 0.01 10.96
C GLN A 468 6.76 -1.28 10.67
N ASN A 469 8.06 -1.28 10.98
CA ASN A 469 8.90 -2.44 10.69
C ASN A 469 8.43 -3.69 11.44
N SER A 470 7.94 -3.55 12.67
CA SER A 470 7.38 -4.66 13.47
C SER A 470 6.13 -5.28 12.82
N ILE A 471 5.25 -4.46 12.24
CA ILE A 471 4.04 -4.94 11.54
C ILE A 471 4.43 -5.61 10.23
N TYR A 472 5.40 -5.05 9.50
CA TYR A 472 5.93 -5.64 8.28
C TYR A 472 6.59 -7.01 8.54
N GLN A 473 7.42 -7.09 9.58
CA GLN A 473 8.07 -8.33 10.04
C GLN A 473 7.04 -9.37 10.44
N ARG A 474 6.01 -8.97 11.21
CA ARG A 474 4.91 -9.87 11.58
C ARG A 474 4.15 -10.38 10.36
N ALA A 475 3.85 -9.50 9.39
CA ALA A 475 3.15 -9.91 8.17
C ALA A 475 3.97 -10.90 7.33
N TYR A 476 5.29 -10.70 7.25
CA TYR A 476 6.24 -11.63 6.65
C TYR A 476 6.22 -12.98 7.37
N ASN A 477 6.44 -13.00 8.69
CA ASN A 477 6.44 -14.22 9.50
C ASN A 477 5.14 -15.01 9.34
N MET A 478 3.99 -14.33 9.36
CA MET A 478 2.67 -14.98 9.17
C MET A 478 2.41 -15.45 7.73
N PHE A 479 3.16 -14.98 6.73
CA PHE A 479 3.09 -15.54 5.37
C PHE A 479 3.69 -16.96 5.38
N PHE A 480 4.86 -17.11 6.00
CA PHE A 480 5.62 -18.36 6.09
C PHE A 480 5.11 -19.30 7.19
N ALA A 481 4.34 -18.81 8.16
CA ALA A 481 3.62 -19.65 9.14
C ALA A 481 2.35 -20.32 8.57
N ALA A 482 2.29 -20.56 7.26
CA ALA A 482 1.14 -21.20 6.62
C ALA A 482 1.04 -22.69 7.00
N SER A 483 -0.14 -23.29 6.79
CA SER A 483 -0.38 -24.68 7.18
C SER A 483 0.54 -25.66 6.43
N PRO A 484 1.38 -26.43 7.13
CA PRO A 484 2.35 -27.33 6.50
C PRO A 484 1.77 -28.72 6.15
N PHE A 485 2.46 -29.46 5.28
CA PHE A 485 2.32 -30.92 5.14
C PHE A 485 3.31 -31.66 6.04
N VAL A 486 4.58 -31.23 6.02
CA VAL A 486 5.67 -31.77 6.84
C VAL A 486 6.25 -30.62 7.68
N THR A 487 6.59 -30.92 8.92
CA THR A 487 7.14 -29.97 9.89
C THR A 487 8.54 -30.37 10.33
N LEU A 488 9.27 -29.39 10.86
CA LEU A 488 10.48 -29.61 11.64
C LEU A 488 10.14 -29.45 13.12
N HIS A 489 10.58 -30.40 13.95
CA HIS A 489 10.35 -30.36 15.39
C HIS A 489 11.51 -29.65 16.12
N VAL A 490 11.33 -28.38 16.45
CA VAL A 490 12.39 -27.54 17.04
C VAL A 490 11.84 -26.85 18.29
N ASN A 491 12.61 -26.86 19.38
CA ASN A 491 12.23 -26.26 20.66
C ASN A 491 10.86 -26.77 21.18
N ASP A 492 10.68 -28.10 21.19
CA ASP A 492 9.47 -28.80 21.63
C ASP A 492 8.18 -28.41 20.88
N ALA A 493 8.31 -27.89 19.66
CA ALA A 493 7.19 -27.49 18.81
C ALA A 493 7.44 -27.82 17.34
N ASP A 494 6.35 -28.05 16.60
CA ASP A 494 6.39 -28.35 15.18
C ASP A 494 6.22 -27.07 14.36
N TRP A 495 7.17 -26.80 13.49
CA TRP A 495 7.20 -25.59 12.67
C TRP A 495 7.14 -25.90 11.17
N PRO A 496 6.43 -25.08 10.38
CA PRO A 496 6.52 -25.15 8.93
C PRO A 496 7.92 -24.72 8.42
N SER A 497 8.34 -25.33 7.32
CA SER A 497 9.69 -25.17 6.75
C SER A 497 9.70 -25.36 5.23
N GLY A 498 8.65 -24.97 4.49
CA GLY A 498 8.66 -25.02 3.01
C GLY A 498 7.61 -25.92 2.35
N SER A 499 7.12 -26.97 3.02
CA SER A 499 6.04 -27.83 2.52
C SER A 499 4.67 -27.36 2.99
N TYR A 500 3.89 -26.72 2.12
CA TYR A 500 2.60 -26.12 2.49
C TYR A 500 1.39 -26.73 1.79
N THR A 501 0.28 -26.77 2.51
CA THR A 501 -1.00 -27.19 1.94
C THR A 501 -1.54 -26.17 0.96
N ALA A 502 -2.39 -26.63 0.03
CA ALA A 502 -3.07 -25.77 -0.94
C ALA A 502 -4.01 -24.72 -0.30
N VAL A 503 -4.34 -24.86 0.99
CA VAL A 503 -5.10 -23.87 1.78
C VAL A 503 -4.34 -22.54 1.80
N GLY A 504 -3.02 -22.58 1.94
CA GLY A 504 -2.16 -21.39 1.92
C GLY A 504 -2.27 -20.53 3.18
N THR A 505 -2.02 -19.23 3.03
CA THR A 505 -1.97 -18.26 4.14
C THR A 505 -3.14 -17.26 4.09
N PRO A 506 -3.63 -16.76 5.24
CA PRO A 506 -4.54 -15.63 5.26
C PRO A 506 -3.95 -14.39 4.58
N MET A 507 -4.81 -13.58 3.97
CA MET A 507 -4.39 -12.31 3.34
C MET A 507 -3.80 -11.34 4.38
N ALA A 508 -2.82 -10.54 3.98
CA ALA A 508 -2.14 -9.56 4.84
C ALA A 508 -3.09 -8.64 5.60
N PHE A 509 -4.21 -8.25 4.97
CA PHE A 509 -5.21 -7.39 5.60
C PHE A 509 -5.77 -7.94 6.92
N THR A 510 -5.82 -9.27 7.08
CA THR A 510 -6.23 -9.93 8.34
C THR A 510 -5.38 -9.44 9.52
N TYR A 511 -4.08 -9.25 9.29
CA TYR A 511 -3.13 -8.79 10.29
C TYR A 511 -3.08 -7.25 10.39
N LEU A 512 -3.49 -6.54 9.34
CA LEU A 512 -3.56 -5.07 9.29
C LEU A 512 -4.91 -4.50 9.75
N THR A 513 -5.89 -5.35 10.07
CA THR A 513 -7.27 -4.91 10.31
C THR A 513 -7.34 -3.83 11.38
N ILE A 514 -6.64 -4.00 12.51
CA ILE A 514 -6.61 -2.99 13.58
C ILE A 514 -5.91 -1.70 13.10
N ALA A 515 -4.76 -1.84 12.45
CA ALA A 515 -3.96 -0.72 11.93
C ALA A 515 -4.70 0.10 10.85
N VAL A 516 -5.70 -0.48 10.18
CA VAL A 516 -6.52 0.21 9.18
C VAL A 516 -7.84 0.71 9.78
N VAL A 517 -8.62 -0.15 10.40
CA VAL A 517 -10.00 0.15 10.81
C VAL A 517 -10.03 1.15 11.96
N GLN A 518 -9.13 1.04 12.95
CA GLN A 518 -9.15 1.96 14.09
C GLN A 518 -8.81 3.40 13.66
N PRO A 519 -7.71 3.68 12.91
CA PRO A 519 -7.46 5.04 12.42
C PRO A 519 -8.56 5.56 11.50
N LEU A 520 -9.13 4.71 10.63
CA LEU A 520 -10.23 5.07 9.74
C LEU A 520 -11.44 5.61 10.53
N LEU A 521 -11.88 4.89 11.56
CA LEU A 521 -13.03 5.28 12.36
C LEU A 521 -12.73 6.48 13.27
N VAL A 522 -11.56 6.51 13.91
CA VAL A 522 -11.16 7.62 14.79
C VAL A 522 -11.04 8.93 14.03
N THR A 523 -10.44 8.92 12.84
CA THR A 523 -10.30 10.12 12.00
C THR A 523 -11.65 10.58 11.44
N PHE A 524 -12.54 9.64 11.08
CA PHE A 524 -13.90 9.99 10.67
C PHE A 524 -14.69 10.63 11.81
N ALA A 525 -14.70 10.03 13.00
CA ALA A 525 -15.34 10.58 14.19
C ALA A 525 -14.75 11.95 14.55
N SER A 526 -13.43 12.10 14.52
CA SER A 526 -12.74 13.38 14.76
C SER A 526 -13.17 14.45 13.76
N SER A 527 -13.35 14.09 12.48
CA SER A 527 -13.81 15.02 11.45
C SER A 527 -15.25 15.51 11.70
N ILE A 528 -16.11 14.68 12.28
CA ILE A 528 -17.47 15.05 12.73
C ILE A 528 -17.39 15.97 13.95
N VAL A 529 -16.59 15.61 14.96
CA VAL A 529 -16.42 16.41 16.18
C VAL A 529 -15.89 17.79 15.85
N ILE A 530 -14.84 17.90 15.04
CA ILE A 530 -14.26 19.18 14.62
C ILE A 530 -15.30 20.02 13.85
N SER A 531 -16.03 19.40 12.91
CA SER A 531 -17.10 20.07 12.16
C SER A 531 -18.21 20.59 13.09
N THR A 532 -18.60 19.79 14.08
CA THR A 532 -19.60 20.13 15.09
C THR A 532 -19.13 21.26 16.01
N LEU A 533 -17.89 21.22 16.48
CA LEU A 533 -17.29 22.28 17.32
C LEU A 533 -17.25 23.61 16.56
N MET A 534 -16.77 23.62 15.32
CA MET A 534 -16.78 24.82 14.48
C MET A 534 -18.19 25.40 14.32
N ARG A 535 -19.19 24.53 14.19
CA ARG A 535 -20.59 24.91 14.05
C ARG A 535 -21.19 25.46 15.34
N VAL A 536 -20.92 24.85 16.48
CA VAL A 536 -21.37 25.33 17.79
C VAL A 536 -20.76 26.71 18.08
N LEU A 537 -19.47 26.89 17.80
CA LEU A 537 -18.78 28.17 17.99
C LEU A 537 -19.37 29.28 17.11
N LYS A 538 -19.66 28.99 15.83
CA LYS A 538 -20.07 29.99 14.85
C LYS A 538 -21.58 30.23 14.78
N TYR A 539 -22.40 29.20 14.94
CA TYR A 539 -23.85 29.23 14.68
C TYR A 539 -24.69 28.77 15.87
N LYS A 540 -24.07 28.43 17.00
CA LYS A 540 -24.77 27.98 18.22
C LYS A 540 -25.72 26.79 17.97
N SER A 541 -25.36 25.92 17.01
CA SER A 541 -26.11 24.71 16.66
C SER A 541 -25.18 23.52 16.52
N VAL A 542 -25.66 22.34 16.93
CA VAL A 542 -24.92 21.06 16.79
C VAL A 542 -25.14 20.45 15.39
N LEU A 543 -26.35 20.57 14.84
CA LEU A 543 -26.71 19.99 13.55
C LEU A 543 -26.84 21.07 12.47
N MET A 544 -26.71 20.64 11.20
CA MET A 544 -26.93 21.51 10.04
C MET A 544 -28.40 21.59 9.68
N ASN A 545 -28.94 22.81 9.69
CA ASN A 545 -30.30 23.06 9.25
C ASN A 545 -30.35 23.24 7.73
N LEU A 546 -31.12 22.38 7.05
CA LEU A 546 -31.33 22.36 5.61
C LEU A 546 -32.67 23.00 5.19
N SER A 547 -33.39 23.68 6.09
CA SER A 547 -34.72 24.24 5.80
C SER A 547 -34.74 25.14 4.56
N TRP A 548 -33.72 25.98 4.38
CA TRP A 548 -33.64 26.90 3.24
C TRP A 548 -33.43 26.18 1.90
N CYS A 549 -32.91 24.95 1.90
CA CYS A 549 -32.77 24.15 0.68
C CYS A 549 -34.13 23.79 0.08
N LYS A 550 -35.21 23.76 0.89
CA LYS A 550 -36.59 23.55 0.41
C LYS A 550 -37.20 24.78 -0.26
N THR A 551 -36.63 25.96 -0.04
CA THR A 551 -37.15 27.23 -0.57
C THR A 551 -36.40 27.71 -1.80
N ASN A 552 -35.26 27.09 -2.13
CA ASN A 552 -34.40 27.50 -3.23
C ASN A 552 -34.71 26.71 -4.51
N SER A 553 -34.97 27.41 -5.61
CA SER A 553 -35.44 26.80 -6.87
C SER A 553 -34.46 25.79 -7.47
N PHE A 554 -33.15 25.92 -7.24
CA PHE A 554 -32.19 24.90 -7.67
C PHE A 554 -32.16 23.70 -6.71
N LEU A 555 -32.02 23.96 -5.40
CA LEU A 555 -31.87 22.91 -4.39
C LEU A 555 -33.13 22.02 -4.22
N THR A 556 -34.31 22.50 -4.63
CA THR A 556 -35.53 21.68 -4.68
C THR A 556 -35.53 20.63 -5.79
N HIS A 557 -34.73 20.84 -6.85
CA HIS A 557 -34.66 19.97 -8.02
C HIS A 557 -33.42 19.08 -8.05
N VAL A 558 -32.45 19.29 -7.15
CA VAL A 558 -31.26 18.43 -7.01
C VAL A 558 -31.32 17.60 -5.73
N THR A 559 -30.56 16.52 -5.69
CA THR A 559 -30.54 15.63 -4.50
C THR A 559 -29.70 16.26 -3.39
N VAL A 560 -30.37 16.74 -2.35
CA VAL A 560 -29.79 17.31 -1.12
C VAL A 560 -29.46 16.18 -0.13
N PRO A 561 -28.41 16.30 0.71
CA PRO A 561 -28.08 15.30 1.72
C PRO A 561 -29.16 15.09 2.77
N ASN A 562 -29.22 13.87 3.29
CA ASN A 562 -30.24 13.36 4.18
C ASN A 562 -29.72 13.05 5.59
N PHE A 563 -28.52 12.47 5.76
CA PHE A 563 -28.05 12.04 7.10
C PHE A 563 -26.77 12.75 7.55
N ILE A 564 -25.73 12.64 6.73
CA ILE A 564 -24.39 13.12 7.02
C ILE A 564 -23.81 13.73 5.75
N THR A 565 -23.14 14.87 5.87
CA THR A 565 -22.61 15.57 4.69
C THR A 565 -21.37 16.40 4.99
N SER A 566 -20.49 16.51 4.01
CA SER A 566 -19.36 17.44 4.00
C SER A 566 -19.67 18.74 3.28
N LEU A 567 -20.84 18.86 2.66
CA LEU A 567 -21.21 20.05 1.91
C LEU A 567 -21.53 21.23 2.84
N PRO A 568 -21.06 22.45 2.50
CA PRO A 568 -21.32 23.65 3.28
C PRO A 568 -22.72 24.23 2.98
N LEU A 569 -23.79 23.46 3.19
CA LEU A 569 -25.18 23.83 2.89
C LEU A 569 -25.87 24.66 3.98
N GLU A 570 -25.11 25.30 4.87
CA GLU A 570 -25.69 26.20 5.87
C GLU A 570 -26.27 27.47 5.24
N GLN A 571 -27.32 28.00 5.86
CA GLN A 571 -27.97 29.24 5.41
C GLN A 571 -26.99 30.44 5.38
N SER A 572 -25.98 30.44 6.25
CA SER A 572 -24.89 31.44 6.28
C SER A 572 -24.01 31.44 5.02
N ASN A 573 -23.99 30.34 4.27
CA ASN A 573 -23.24 30.23 3.03
C ASN A 573 -24.05 30.69 1.81
N ALA A 574 -25.37 30.86 1.95
CA ALA A 574 -26.22 31.50 0.94
C ALA A 574 -26.11 33.03 1.00
N ILE A 575 -26.47 33.71 -0.10
CA ILE A 575 -26.52 35.18 -0.15
C ILE A 575 -27.94 35.61 0.17
N LYS A 576 -28.12 36.38 1.24
CA LYS A 576 -29.43 36.96 1.57
C LYS A 576 -29.58 38.30 0.85
N MET A 577 -30.57 38.42 -0.06
CA MET A 577 -30.98 39.71 -0.64
C MET A 577 -32.47 39.93 -0.32
N GLY A 578 -32.75 40.92 0.52
CA GLY A 578 -34.09 41.11 1.09
C GLY A 578 -34.54 39.87 1.88
N ASN A 579 -35.72 39.34 1.54
CA ASN A 579 -36.31 38.15 2.18
C ASN A 579 -35.98 36.83 1.46
N LYS A 580 -35.19 36.87 0.37
CA LYS A 580 -34.86 35.71 -0.45
C LYS A 580 -33.42 35.23 -0.20
N MET A 581 -33.22 33.91 -0.25
CA MET A 581 -31.93 33.25 -0.02
C MET A 581 -31.39 32.69 -1.33
N PHE A 582 -30.26 33.21 -1.79
CA PHE A 582 -29.67 32.82 -3.06
C PHE A 582 -28.54 31.78 -2.88
N CYS A 583 -28.61 30.69 -3.63
CA CYS A 583 -27.56 29.68 -3.76
C CYS A 583 -26.40 30.22 -4.61
N LYS A 584 -25.18 30.18 -4.07
CA LYS A 584 -23.97 30.64 -4.74
C LYS A 584 -23.57 29.66 -5.86
N PRO A 585 -22.95 30.13 -6.96
CA PRO A 585 -22.41 29.24 -7.97
C PRO A 585 -21.36 28.25 -7.43
N SER A 586 -20.57 28.64 -6.43
CA SER A 586 -19.60 27.72 -5.78
C SER A 586 -20.30 26.58 -5.03
N THR A 587 -21.50 26.82 -4.49
CA THR A 587 -22.34 25.77 -3.91
C THR A 587 -22.90 24.85 -4.99
N GLN A 588 -23.31 25.39 -6.14
CA GLN A 588 -23.74 24.57 -7.29
C GLN A 588 -22.59 23.65 -7.78
N ALA A 589 -21.35 24.17 -7.83
CA ALA A 589 -20.15 23.40 -8.17
C ALA A 589 -19.81 22.31 -7.14
N LEU A 590 -19.96 22.59 -5.84
CA LEU A 590 -19.83 21.58 -4.79
C LEU A 590 -20.91 20.50 -4.90
N MET A 591 -22.12 20.88 -5.32
CA MET A 591 -23.22 19.96 -5.61
C MET A 591 -22.98 19.08 -6.86
N GLY A 592 -21.89 19.31 -7.61
CA GLY A 592 -21.52 18.52 -8.78
C GLY A 592 -22.00 19.10 -10.12
N TYR A 593 -22.33 20.39 -10.17
CA TYR A 593 -22.86 21.05 -11.37
C TYR A 593 -21.96 22.16 -11.87
N ALA A 594 -21.93 22.37 -13.18
CA ALA A 594 -21.22 23.46 -13.84
C ALA A 594 -22.20 24.30 -14.67
N THR A 595 -21.84 25.55 -14.96
CA THR A 595 -22.65 26.44 -15.79
C THR A 595 -21.91 26.79 -17.08
N VAL A 596 -22.62 26.72 -18.20
CA VAL A 596 -22.09 27.08 -19.52
C VAL A 596 -23.00 28.09 -20.22
N VAL A 597 -22.41 28.92 -21.07
CA VAL A 597 -23.13 29.93 -21.88
C VAL A 597 -22.78 29.71 -23.34
N ALA A 598 -23.77 29.84 -24.22
CA ALA A 598 -23.54 29.79 -25.66
C ALA A 598 -22.72 31.02 -26.09
N LYS A 599 -21.59 30.80 -26.75
CA LYS A 599 -20.79 31.86 -27.34
C LYS A 599 -21.63 32.54 -28.43
N GLN A 600 -21.83 33.84 -28.32
CA GLN A 600 -22.51 34.60 -29.37
C GLN A 600 -21.64 34.55 -30.63
N SER A 601 -22.22 34.16 -31.76
CA SER A 601 -21.56 34.29 -33.05
C SER A 601 -21.35 35.77 -33.33
N GLU A 602 -20.12 36.18 -33.64
CA GLU A 602 -19.74 37.55 -34.02
C GLU A 602 -20.51 38.09 -35.25
N ALA A 603 -21.29 37.25 -35.93
CA ALA A 603 -22.11 37.60 -37.09
C ALA A 603 -23.45 38.28 -36.77
N ASN A 604 -23.86 38.38 -35.49
CA ASN A 604 -25.08 39.10 -35.11
C ASN A 604 -24.74 40.48 -34.56
N VAL A 605 -24.34 41.39 -35.46
CA VAL A 605 -24.49 42.83 -35.25
C VAL A 605 -26.00 43.09 -35.17
N VAL A 606 -26.53 43.22 -33.95
CA VAL A 606 -27.96 43.50 -33.73
C VAL A 606 -28.14 44.99 -33.53
N ASP A 607 -29.04 45.54 -34.36
CA ASP A 607 -29.92 46.69 -34.10
C ASP A 607 -29.95 47.21 -32.65
N GLU A 608 -29.66 48.51 -32.49
CA GLU A 608 -29.66 49.26 -31.23
C GLU A 608 -30.99 49.32 -30.45
N LYS A 609 -32.07 48.65 -30.90
CA LYS A 609 -33.43 48.81 -30.32
C LYS A 609 -33.93 47.66 -29.44
N ARG A 610 -33.16 46.60 -29.21
CA ARG A 610 -33.49 45.58 -28.19
C ARG A 610 -32.40 45.53 -27.12
N LYS A 611 -32.75 45.81 -25.86
CA LYS A 611 -31.90 45.46 -24.71
C LYS A 611 -31.47 43.99 -24.90
N PRO A 612 -30.17 43.68 -24.99
CA PRO A 612 -29.74 42.30 -25.16
C PRO A 612 -30.23 41.51 -23.95
N SER A 613 -31.18 40.58 -24.16
CA SER A 613 -31.53 39.61 -23.15
C SER A 613 -30.26 38.82 -22.84
N ALA A 614 -29.74 38.94 -21.62
CA ALA A 614 -28.57 38.18 -21.19
C ALA A 614 -28.77 36.70 -21.55
N SER A 615 -27.79 36.11 -22.23
CA SER A 615 -27.88 34.72 -22.66
C SER A 615 -28.12 33.80 -21.45
N PRO A 616 -29.05 32.83 -21.57
CA PRO A 616 -29.37 31.96 -20.44
C PRO A 616 -28.15 31.12 -20.04
N ASN A 617 -28.00 30.98 -18.73
CA ASN A 617 -26.96 30.16 -18.12
C ASN A 617 -27.44 28.71 -18.06
N PHE A 618 -26.85 27.81 -18.84
CA PHE A 618 -27.23 26.40 -18.86
C PHE A 618 -26.49 25.62 -17.78
N VAL A 619 -27.21 24.85 -16.97
CA VAL A 619 -26.65 24.04 -15.89
C VAL A 619 -26.46 22.61 -16.38
N ILE A 620 -25.26 22.08 -16.23
CA ILE A 620 -24.86 20.73 -16.65
C ILE A 620 -24.14 19.99 -15.51
N SER A 621 -23.98 18.68 -15.65
CA SER A 621 -23.13 17.92 -14.72
C SER A 621 -21.67 18.33 -14.88
N ILE A 622 -20.92 18.40 -13.77
CA ILE A 622 -19.49 18.71 -13.82
C ILE A 622 -18.70 17.69 -14.64
N TYR A 623 -19.12 16.42 -14.65
CA TYR A 623 -18.52 15.37 -15.50
C TYR A 623 -18.64 15.66 -16.99
N THR A 624 -19.68 16.40 -17.38
CA THR A 624 -19.95 16.74 -18.78
C THR A 624 -19.32 18.06 -19.21
N LEU A 625 -18.68 18.80 -18.30
CA LEU A 625 -18.18 20.15 -18.60
C LEU A 625 -17.24 20.19 -19.80
N VAL A 626 -16.11 19.50 -19.71
CA VAL A 626 -15.11 19.44 -20.79
C VAL A 626 -15.68 18.83 -22.08
N PRO A 627 -16.33 17.65 -22.07
CA PRO A 627 -16.80 17.06 -23.32
C PRO A 627 -17.98 17.83 -23.94
N SER A 628 -18.77 18.57 -23.17
CA SER A 628 -19.85 19.42 -23.70
C SER A 628 -19.34 20.61 -24.51
N MET A 629 -18.09 21.06 -24.30
CA MET A 629 -17.49 22.11 -25.12
C MET A 629 -17.09 21.59 -26.51
N LEU A 630 -16.83 20.28 -26.64
CA LEU A 630 -16.45 19.63 -27.89
C LEU A 630 -17.67 19.11 -28.66
N LEU A 631 -18.60 18.44 -27.96
CA LEU A 631 -19.76 17.76 -28.54
C LEU A 631 -21.05 18.08 -27.75
N PRO A 632 -21.52 19.35 -27.76
CA PRO A 632 -22.60 19.81 -26.88
C PRO A 632 -23.91 19.04 -27.06
N SER A 633 -24.28 18.72 -28.30
CA SER A 633 -25.56 18.06 -28.59
C SER A 633 -25.72 16.64 -28.05
N LEU A 634 -24.63 16.03 -27.55
CA LEU A 634 -24.65 14.71 -26.93
C LEU A 634 -24.96 14.76 -25.43
N PHE A 635 -24.88 15.93 -24.80
CA PHE A 635 -24.98 16.06 -23.35
C PHE A 635 -26.26 16.79 -22.93
N LYS A 636 -26.91 16.23 -21.90
CA LYS A 636 -28.15 16.76 -21.32
C LYS A 636 -27.88 17.98 -20.45
N GLN A 637 -28.72 18.99 -20.59
CA GLN A 637 -28.82 20.08 -19.61
C GLN A 637 -29.78 19.68 -18.48
N HIS A 638 -29.43 20.05 -17.25
CA HIS A 638 -30.30 19.87 -16.08
C HIS A 638 -31.34 20.99 -15.96
N GLY A 639 -31.02 22.17 -16.50
CA GLY A 639 -31.90 23.33 -16.44
C GLY A 639 -31.21 24.57 -16.94
N LYS A 640 -31.93 25.68 -16.87
CA LYS A 640 -31.44 27.02 -17.23
C LYS A 640 -31.67 28.00 -16.09
N ILE A 641 -30.73 28.91 -15.90
CA ILE A 641 -30.83 30.01 -14.94
C ILE A 641 -31.06 31.30 -15.74
N GLU A 642 -32.25 31.88 -15.56
CA GLU A 642 -32.66 33.16 -16.14
C GLU A 642 -33.16 34.05 -15.00
N ASN A 643 -32.71 35.31 -14.95
CA ASN A 643 -33.10 36.26 -13.89
C ASN A 643 -32.94 35.72 -12.45
N ASN A 644 -31.86 34.98 -12.19
CA ASN A 644 -31.57 34.30 -10.91
C ASN A 644 -32.62 33.25 -10.48
N GLN A 645 -33.44 32.73 -11.40
CA GLN A 645 -34.38 31.66 -11.14
C GLN A 645 -33.99 30.42 -11.95
N PHE A 646 -33.95 29.26 -11.30
CA PHE A 646 -33.65 27.99 -11.97
C PHE A 646 -34.94 27.39 -12.52
N THR A 647 -34.93 27.07 -13.82
CA THR A 647 -35.99 26.33 -14.49
C THR A 647 -35.46 24.97 -14.89
N PRO A 648 -36.03 23.85 -14.40
CA PRO A 648 -35.57 22.51 -14.74
C PRO A 648 -35.85 22.21 -16.22
N SER A 649 -34.92 21.48 -16.84
CA SER A 649 -35.04 21.03 -18.23
C SER A 649 -35.44 19.55 -18.25
N LEU A 650 -36.55 19.22 -18.91
CA LEU A 650 -37.00 17.84 -19.08
C LEU A 650 -36.26 17.18 -20.25
N ASN A 651 -35.15 16.49 -19.95
CA ASN A 651 -34.41 15.65 -20.91
C ASN A 651 -33.93 16.35 -22.19
N THR A 652 -33.72 17.67 -22.17
CA THR A 652 -33.20 18.39 -23.33
C THR A 652 -31.67 18.32 -23.38
N ASN A 653 -31.11 18.13 -24.58
CA ASN A 653 -29.67 18.27 -24.81
C ASN A 653 -29.30 19.75 -24.98
N LEU A 654 -28.00 20.05 -24.87
CA LEU A 654 -27.50 21.36 -25.30
C LEU A 654 -27.67 21.51 -26.82
N GLU A 655 -27.84 22.74 -27.27
CA GLU A 655 -27.97 23.03 -28.71
C GLU A 655 -26.62 22.82 -29.42
N LYS A 656 -26.63 22.65 -30.75
CA LYS A 656 -25.38 22.59 -31.55
C LYS A 656 -24.75 23.98 -31.69
N ARG A 657 -24.22 24.52 -30.59
CA ARG A 657 -23.52 25.82 -30.50
C ARG A 657 -22.20 25.66 -29.78
N ARG A 658 -21.26 26.60 -29.97
CA ARG A 658 -20.05 26.64 -29.13
C ARG A 658 -20.43 27.16 -27.74
N TYR A 659 -20.01 26.46 -26.70
CA TYR A 659 -20.24 26.86 -25.32
C TYR A 659 -18.93 27.23 -24.65
N THR A 660 -18.98 28.17 -23.72
CA THR A 660 -17.87 28.52 -22.82
C THR A 660 -18.34 28.36 -21.39
N HIS A 661 -17.44 27.89 -20.51
CA HIS A 661 -17.72 27.88 -19.09
C HIS A 661 -17.93 29.32 -18.59
N THR A 662 -18.84 29.47 -17.63
CA THR A 662 -19.07 30.72 -16.92
C THR A 662 -19.03 30.47 -15.43
N ARG A 663 -18.75 31.51 -14.65
CA ARG A 663 -18.77 31.46 -13.18
C ARG A 663 -20.17 31.17 -12.62
N GLY A 664 -21.20 31.19 -13.46
CA GLY A 664 -22.59 30.93 -13.12
C GLY A 664 -23.30 32.14 -12.50
N ALA A 665 -24.60 31.99 -12.26
CA ALA A 665 -25.43 33.00 -11.60
C ALA A 665 -25.97 32.48 -10.26
N CYS A 666 -26.23 33.40 -9.34
CA CYS A 666 -26.86 33.07 -8.07
C CYS A 666 -28.32 32.68 -8.32
N VAL A 667 -28.83 31.67 -7.62
CA VAL A 667 -30.21 31.15 -7.83
C VAL A 667 -31.04 31.37 -6.57
N VAL A 668 -32.23 31.96 -6.69
CA VAL A 668 -33.21 32.16 -5.59
C VAL A 668 -33.82 30.87 -5.12
#